data_AF-A0A7R9Z4N5-F1
#
_entry.id   AF-A0A7R9Z4N5-F1
#
_cell.length_a   1.000
_cell.length_b   1.000
_cell.length_c   1.000
_cell.angle_alpha   90.00
_cell.angle_beta   90.00
_cell.angle_gamma   90.00
#
_symmetry.space_group_name_H-M   'P 1'
#
loop_
_entity.id
_entity.type
_entity.pdbx_description
1 polymer ?
#
loop_
_entity_poly.entity_id
_entity_poly.type
_entity_poly.pdbx_seq_one_letter_code
_entity_poly.pdbx_strand_id
1 'polypeptide(L)'
;MVAETDVGLSPVAIRGGAVGVRSEECDFFPHHDKVKLQNLHLVNPKPSMFNCCWRKQILSEALDKSDKLKLTDDPDEVGAHWLLDLPYLLRGGYDANEVVGLVRDSLKRRQKTAAKQANNSGAKNAQNDEEDLGWRIYVIDHTDRGVFPKEFEAKHFCEIAGLVGPSNVYFAQRSRVDGREASDDPERQFHVYGHPRDYSSLTDISGGANGRCIHGTVWHLDYTVRADLLNAIASILREDHNSDLSPATFPTLSIPDDSNLISAALFDRTLDPIVGVERPHDVVHFWDPDEKANNAVLRTMVSQRVQSMGERYSDVSAFAGLAGQRSVAGRKEPQGDYAEALLQYKIVIVCQRDSHETHYRLMEALISGALVMTDPVHYFPDGIEEGRHIVVYRSLDDLEDKILYYLKNDKEREAIARNGWNVALQRQRSWHWLEDFVLGPWPTKDEPLPMIEPNPLVIATTVTAAKSEDVRGGEGKNRNKEEDSSSITMEQKGLGVPANAKRSSMPLFIAAGQGTTGTRSMHDAMCELGVPSVHYIKACYRRDPSDEVDASLEEAVEAHFEAMDAWRDVMGCAKNTKMDEDCAFEEGVRLEGVLRGRIERVVRSGIGAVHDTPYPKYLPLMLNVTTTASKDTPRIGDEGSPPPAVLITSERDPKEWSVKRSTGHSHDIICKNPAAAFDFALCVDLAKEKRPQPTSFGDIFWSYDRCETDEERDKFVATMEDAMRRYQRRVDGLNPTFRVNFWREAMNTSTLAAGIWNVAAAALTSSNLGGGDSSGLVAEQFGYPLRSEVRKMRKKRHA
;
A
#
# COMPACT_ATOMS: atom_id res chain seq x y z
N MET A 1 -47.12 -40.92 -6.78
CA MET A 1 -48.56 -40.82 -7.09
C MET A 1 -49.24 -40.10 -5.95
N VAL A 2 -50.10 -39.16 -6.32
CA VAL A 2 -50.69 -38.05 -5.55
C VAL A 2 -51.72 -38.50 -4.51
N ALA A 3 -51.78 -37.84 -3.35
CA ALA A 3 -53.00 -37.23 -2.80
C ALA A 3 -52.75 -36.55 -1.43
N GLU A 4 -52.98 -35.24 -1.42
CA GLU A 4 -53.17 -34.37 -0.26
C GLU A 4 -54.52 -34.64 0.42
N THR A 5 -54.60 -34.38 1.73
CA THR A 5 -55.80 -33.80 2.36
C THR A 5 -55.40 -33.01 3.60
N ASP A 6 -55.71 -31.72 3.56
CA ASP A 6 -55.73 -30.76 4.68
C ASP A 6 -56.90 -31.03 5.66
N VAL A 7 -56.67 -30.79 6.96
CA VAL A 7 -57.68 -30.26 7.88
C VAL A 7 -56.99 -29.34 8.89
N GLY A 8 -57.32 -28.05 8.85
CA GLY A 8 -56.92 -27.05 9.84
C GLY A 8 -57.95 -26.87 10.96
N LEU A 9 -57.47 -26.57 12.16
CA LEU A 9 -58.21 -25.84 13.20
C LEU A 9 -57.23 -24.94 13.98
N SER A 10 -57.65 -23.69 14.20
CA SER A 10 -56.92 -22.58 14.83
C SER A 10 -57.42 -22.37 16.30
N PRO A 11 -57.00 -21.33 17.07
CA PRO A 11 -56.25 -21.52 18.32
C PRO A 11 -57.00 -21.08 19.59
N VAL A 12 -56.58 -21.57 20.75
CA VAL A 12 -57.05 -21.08 22.06
C VAL A 12 -55.97 -20.21 22.72
N ALA A 13 -56.34 -18.96 23.01
CA ALA A 13 -55.56 -18.01 23.78
C ALA A 13 -55.77 -18.21 25.28
N ILE A 14 -54.69 -18.15 26.08
CA ILE A 14 -54.77 -17.87 27.52
C ILE A 14 -53.70 -16.82 27.87
N ARG A 15 -54.19 -15.66 28.34
CA ARG A 15 -53.41 -14.61 29.00
C ARG A 15 -53.36 -14.87 30.51
N GLY A 16 -52.24 -14.50 31.13
CA GLY A 16 -52.26 -13.72 32.37
C GLY A 16 -51.43 -14.26 33.54
N GLY A 17 -50.61 -13.37 34.11
CA GLY A 17 -50.27 -13.39 35.53
C GLY A 17 -48.79 -13.32 35.88
N ALA A 18 -48.24 -12.10 35.93
CA ALA A 18 -46.98 -11.81 36.62
C ALA A 18 -47.23 -11.56 38.11
N VAL A 19 -46.42 -12.17 38.99
CA VAL A 19 -46.27 -11.76 40.40
C VAL A 19 -44.78 -11.82 40.75
N GLY A 20 -44.22 -10.67 41.13
CA GLY A 20 -42.84 -10.54 41.58
C GLY A 20 -42.67 -10.88 43.06
N VAL A 21 -41.47 -11.35 43.42
CA VAL A 21 -41.02 -11.46 44.81
C VAL A 21 -39.61 -10.90 44.90
N ARG A 22 -39.42 -9.97 45.85
CA ARG A 22 -38.14 -9.36 46.24
C ARG A 22 -37.33 -10.34 47.10
N SER A 23 -35.99 -10.30 46.98
CA SER A 23 -35.08 -10.95 47.92
C SER A 23 -34.24 -9.90 48.65
N GLU A 24 -34.39 -9.84 49.97
CA GLU A 24 -33.46 -9.18 50.90
C GLU A 24 -32.61 -10.26 51.62
N GLU A 25 -31.33 -9.91 51.78
CA GLU A 25 -30.35 -10.26 52.82
C GLU A 25 -30.15 -11.71 53.31
N CYS A 26 -28.88 -12.14 53.34
CA CYS A 26 -28.24 -12.79 54.49
C CYS A 26 -26.69 -12.79 54.35
N ASP A 27 -26.02 -12.29 55.40
CA ASP A 27 -24.56 -12.25 55.64
C ASP A 27 -24.03 -13.45 56.47
N PHE A 28 -22.68 -13.56 56.54
CA PHE A 28 -21.79 -14.17 57.57
C PHE A 28 -21.29 -15.66 57.48
N PHE A 29 -20.02 -15.81 57.03
CA PHE A 29 -18.80 -16.60 57.43
C PHE A 29 -18.83 -17.88 58.35
N PRO A 30 -17.74 -18.68 58.54
CA PRO A 30 -16.47 -18.93 57.79
C PRO A 30 -15.94 -20.42 57.74
N HIS A 31 -14.81 -20.61 57.02
CA HIS A 31 -13.70 -21.58 57.18
C HIS A 31 -13.71 -23.06 56.66
N HIS A 32 -12.61 -23.35 55.92
CA HIS A 32 -11.81 -24.58 55.74
C HIS A 32 -12.48 -25.97 55.70
N ASP A 33 -12.35 -26.70 54.57
CA ASP A 33 -11.30 -27.72 54.45
C ASP A 33 -11.22 -28.40 53.06
N LYS A 34 -10.04 -28.97 52.79
CA LYS A 34 -9.68 -29.73 51.59
C LYS A 34 -10.48 -31.03 51.49
N VAL A 35 -11.16 -31.26 50.36
CA VAL A 35 -11.61 -32.61 49.97
C VAL A 35 -11.32 -32.85 48.48
N LYS A 36 -10.50 -33.88 48.21
CA LYS A 36 -10.36 -34.51 46.90
C LYS A 36 -11.60 -35.37 46.64
N LEU A 37 -12.28 -35.16 45.51
CA LEU A 37 -13.28 -36.10 45.00
C LEU A 37 -12.96 -36.44 43.54
N GLN A 38 -12.55 -37.68 43.34
CA GLN A 38 -12.50 -38.37 42.06
C GLN A 38 -13.89 -38.96 41.76
N ASN A 39 -14.27 -38.91 40.49
CA ASN A 39 -15.30 -39.70 39.81
C ASN A 39 -16.73 -39.64 40.35
N LEU A 40 -17.56 -38.79 39.73
CA LEU A 40 -18.99 -39.07 39.59
C LEU A 40 -19.50 -38.60 38.20
N HIS A 41 -20.04 -39.52 37.42
CA HIS A 41 -20.84 -39.24 36.23
C HIS A 41 -22.24 -38.74 36.66
N LEU A 42 -22.68 -37.59 36.16
CA LEU A 42 -24.08 -37.20 36.17
C LEU A 42 -24.52 -36.63 34.82
N VAL A 43 -25.70 -37.08 34.42
CA VAL A 43 -26.46 -36.71 33.24
C VAL A 43 -27.05 -35.30 33.42
N ASN A 44 -26.93 -34.50 32.36
CA ASN A 44 -27.63 -33.25 32.02
C ASN A 44 -28.72 -32.72 32.99
N PRO A 45 -28.54 -31.49 33.51
CA PRO A 45 -29.65 -30.55 33.57
C PRO A 45 -29.32 -29.15 32.99
N LYS A 46 -30.39 -28.45 32.59
CA LYS A 46 -30.48 -27.20 31.81
C LYS A 46 -29.63 -26.02 32.32
N PRO A 47 -29.24 -25.08 31.43
CA PRO A 47 -28.39 -23.93 31.77
C PRO A 47 -29.24 -22.75 32.22
N SER A 48 -29.43 -22.58 33.53
CA SER A 48 -29.79 -21.27 34.09
C SER A 48 -29.35 -21.20 35.54
N MET A 49 -28.16 -20.64 35.75
CA MET A 49 -27.59 -20.04 36.97
C MET A 49 -26.12 -20.43 37.12
N PHE A 50 -25.22 -19.62 36.56
CA PHE A 50 -23.84 -19.52 37.06
C PHE A 50 -23.38 -18.05 37.02
N ASN A 51 -22.85 -17.61 38.16
CA ASN A 51 -22.63 -16.23 38.59
C ASN A 51 -21.39 -15.56 37.96
N CYS A 52 -21.48 -14.23 37.77
CA CYS A 52 -20.48 -13.31 37.20
C CYS A 52 -19.08 -13.27 37.85
N CYS A 53 -18.88 -13.82 39.05
CA CYS A 53 -17.59 -13.70 39.75
C CYS A 53 -16.55 -14.75 39.33
N TRP A 54 -16.96 -15.95 38.90
CA TRP A 54 -16.02 -17.01 38.50
C TRP A 54 -15.42 -16.80 37.11
N ARG A 55 -16.16 -16.11 36.22
CA ARG A 55 -15.73 -15.84 34.84
C ARG A 55 -14.59 -14.83 34.77
N LYS A 56 -14.49 -13.88 35.71
CA LYS A 56 -13.41 -12.88 35.75
C LYS A 56 -12.08 -13.44 36.23
N GLN A 57 -12.09 -14.38 37.19
CA GLN A 57 -10.85 -14.90 37.78
C GLN A 57 -10.18 -15.95 36.88
N ILE A 58 -10.96 -16.83 36.25
CA ILE A 58 -10.43 -17.87 35.35
C ILE A 58 -9.95 -17.27 34.01
N LEU A 59 -10.62 -16.23 33.48
CA LEU A 59 -10.12 -15.53 32.28
C LEU A 59 -8.88 -14.66 32.57
N SER A 60 -8.81 -14.03 33.74
CA SER A 60 -7.61 -13.29 34.15
C SER A 60 -6.38 -14.21 34.22
N GLU A 61 -6.56 -15.43 34.73
CA GLU A 61 -5.49 -16.44 34.79
C GLU A 61 -5.21 -17.12 33.44
N ALA A 62 -6.17 -17.12 32.52
CA ALA A 62 -5.99 -17.65 31.15
C ALA A 62 -5.30 -16.64 30.21
N LEU A 63 -5.54 -15.34 30.41
CA LEU A 63 -4.86 -14.25 29.68
C LEU A 63 -3.39 -14.14 30.08
N ASP A 64 -3.07 -14.39 31.35
CA ASP A 64 -1.69 -14.42 31.88
C ASP A 64 -0.84 -15.59 31.34
N LYS A 65 -1.49 -16.62 30.75
CA LYS A 65 -0.85 -17.87 30.28
C LYS A 65 -0.92 -18.08 28.77
N SER A 66 -1.46 -17.14 28.00
CA SER A 66 -1.59 -17.30 26.55
C SER A 66 -0.32 -16.81 25.84
N ASP A 67 0.36 -17.70 25.13
CA ASP A 67 1.54 -17.37 24.31
C ASP A 67 1.19 -16.52 23.06
N LYS A 68 -0.09 -16.19 22.83
CA LYS A 68 -0.56 -15.45 21.63
C LYS A 68 -1.28 -14.12 21.94
N LEU A 69 -1.65 -13.87 23.20
CA LEU A 69 -1.94 -12.54 23.69
C LEU A 69 -0.90 -12.20 24.76
N LYS A 70 0.31 -11.84 24.33
CA LYS A 70 1.30 -11.26 25.23
C LYS A 70 0.87 -9.83 25.55
N LEU A 71 0.07 -9.67 26.60
CA LEU A 71 0.19 -8.47 27.42
C LEU A 71 1.53 -8.63 28.16
N THR A 72 2.64 -8.19 27.56
CA THR A 72 3.89 -8.16 28.32
C THR A 72 3.69 -7.11 29.41
N ASP A 73 3.61 -7.57 30.66
CA ASP A 73 3.72 -6.73 31.86
C ASP A 73 5.20 -6.56 32.24
N ASP A 74 6.13 -6.92 31.34
CA ASP A 74 7.56 -6.75 31.52
C ASP A 74 7.90 -5.25 31.44
N PRO A 75 8.27 -4.63 32.58
CA PRO A 75 8.52 -3.21 32.64
C PRO A 75 9.88 -2.80 32.05
N ASP A 76 10.69 -3.78 31.58
CA ASP A 76 11.99 -3.55 30.93
C ASP A 76 11.91 -3.58 29.38
N GLU A 77 10.75 -3.95 28.80
CA GLU A 77 10.50 -3.84 27.35
C GLU A 77 10.15 -2.38 26.96
N VAL A 78 11.19 -1.58 26.72
CA VAL A 78 11.04 -0.25 26.10
C VAL A 78 10.51 -0.43 24.66
N GLY A 79 9.24 -0.10 24.41
CA GLY A 79 8.60 -0.18 23.09
C GLY A 79 7.33 -1.05 23.00
N ALA A 80 6.64 -1.33 24.10
CA ALA A 80 5.49 -2.25 24.11
C ALA A 80 4.40 -1.91 23.06
N HIS A 81 4.17 -2.86 22.15
CA HIS A 81 3.14 -2.82 21.12
C HIS A 81 1.88 -3.57 21.58
N TRP A 82 0.71 -2.99 21.31
CA TRP A 82 -0.58 -3.64 21.55
C TRP A 82 -1.11 -4.27 20.28
N LEU A 83 -1.58 -5.52 20.40
CA LEU A 83 -2.27 -6.21 19.32
C LEU A 83 -3.73 -6.48 19.75
N LEU A 84 -4.68 -5.77 19.15
CA LEU A 84 -6.11 -5.94 19.41
C LEU A 84 -6.76 -6.72 18.25
N ASP A 85 -7.02 -8.01 18.46
CA ASP A 85 -7.85 -8.83 17.57
C ASP A 85 -9.33 -8.54 17.86
N LEU A 86 -9.88 -7.51 17.18
CA LEU A 86 -11.27 -7.09 17.38
C LEU A 86 -12.28 -8.20 17.07
N PRO A 87 -12.16 -8.96 15.97
CA PRO A 87 -13.08 -10.06 15.69
C PRO A 87 -13.07 -11.16 16.75
N TYR A 88 -11.94 -11.41 17.39
CA TYR A 88 -11.85 -12.36 18.51
C TYR A 88 -12.56 -11.83 19.76
N LEU A 89 -12.29 -10.58 20.14
CA LEU A 89 -12.91 -9.96 21.31
C LEU A 89 -14.43 -9.88 21.16
N LEU A 90 -14.92 -9.41 20.01
CA LEU A 90 -16.36 -9.29 19.75
C LEU A 90 -17.05 -10.67 19.70
N ARG A 91 -16.42 -11.70 19.11
CA ARG A 91 -16.96 -13.08 19.13
C ARG A 91 -16.89 -13.74 20.50
N GLY A 92 -15.94 -13.33 21.33
CA GLY A 92 -15.85 -13.71 22.74
C GLY A 92 -16.96 -13.12 23.62
N GLY A 93 -17.85 -12.30 23.04
CA GLY A 93 -18.94 -11.64 23.73
C GLY A 93 -18.56 -10.33 24.38
N TYR A 94 -17.36 -9.80 24.11
CA TYR A 94 -17.00 -8.45 24.53
C TYR A 94 -17.71 -7.43 23.65
N ASP A 95 -18.36 -6.43 24.25
CA ASP A 95 -18.79 -5.28 23.47
C ASP A 95 -17.64 -4.28 23.26
N ALA A 96 -17.83 -3.35 22.32
CA ALA A 96 -16.81 -2.37 21.99
C ALA A 96 -16.42 -1.46 23.18
N ASN A 97 -17.34 -1.16 24.11
CA ASN A 97 -17.03 -0.40 25.32
C ASN A 97 -16.15 -1.22 26.29
N GLU A 98 -16.37 -2.52 26.37
CA GLU A 98 -15.53 -3.41 27.17
C GLU A 98 -14.11 -3.48 26.62
N VAL A 99 -13.94 -3.51 25.29
CA VAL A 99 -12.62 -3.40 24.65
C VAL A 99 -11.93 -2.08 25.00
N VAL A 100 -12.64 -0.95 24.91
CA VAL A 100 -12.10 0.35 25.32
C VAL A 100 -11.78 0.37 26.81
N GLY A 101 -12.60 -0.26 27.65
CA GLY A 101 -12.36 -0.44 29.08
C GLY A 101 -11.05 -1.20 29.35
N LEU A 102 -10.78 -2.27 28.62
CA LEU A 102 -9.53 -3.04 28.71
C LEU A 102 -8.31 -2.19 28.32
N VAL A 103 -8.40 -1.42 27.24
CA VAL A 103 -7.35 -0.48 26.83
C VAL A 103 -7.09 0.54 27.94
N ARG A 104 -8.14 1.17 28.47
CA ARG A 104 -8.06 2.16 29.55
C ARG A 104 -7.45 1.59 30.82
N ASP A 105 -7.88 0.41 31.25
CA ASP A 105 -7.41 -0.19 32.50
C ASP A 105 -5.93 -0.59 32.42
N SER A 106 -5.50 -1.08 31.27
CA SER A 106 -4.10 -1.42 31.05
C SER A 106 -3.23 -0.16 30.91
N LEU A 107 -3.72 0.89 30.24
CA LEU A 107 -3.07 2.21 30.20
C LEU A 107 -2.79 2.71 31.62
N LYS A 108 -3.81 2.67 32.50
CA LYS A 108 -3.68 3.04 33.91
C LYS A 108 -2.67 2.19 34.67
N ARG A 109 -2.65 0.86 34.43
CA ARG A 109 -1.65 -0.03 35.07
C ARG A 109 -0.23 0.36 34.66
N ARG A 110 0.00 0.64 33.37
CA ARG A 110 1.31 1.03 32.83
C ARG A 110 1.74 2.41 33.31
N GLN A 111 0.85 3.40 33.31
CA GLN A 111 1.12 4.72 33.91
C GLN A 111 1.55 4.58 35.38
N LYS A 112 0.88 3.71 36.14
CA LYS A 112 1.25 3.44 37.53
C LYS A 112 2.62 2.76 37.66
N THR A 113 2.96 1.84 36.75
CA THR A 113 4.28 1.18 36.71
C THR A 113 5.39 2.17 36.32
N ALA A 114 5.18 2.98 35.29
CA ALA A 114 6.10 4.04 34.85
C ALA A 114 6.33 5.06 35.96
N ALA A 115 5.27 5.51 36.65
CA ALA A 115 5.39 6.40 37.80
C ALA A 115 6.18 5.75 38.97
N LYS A 116 6.02 4.44 39.18
CA LYS A 116 6.79 3.70 40.19
C LYS A 116 8.28 3.60 39.80
N GLN A 117 8.58 3.35 38.52
CA GLN A 117 9.96 3.34 38.00
C GLN A 117 10.62 4.71 38.10
N ALA A 118 9.93 5.78 37.70
CA ALA A 118 10.42 7.16 37.81
C ALA A 118 10.73 7.56 39.25
N ASN A 119 9.89 7.14 40.20
CA ASN A 119 10.13 7.35 41.63
C ASN A 119 11.35 6.57 42.14
N ASN A 120 11.55 5.34 41.64
CA ASN A 120 12.69 4.51 42.04
C ASN A 120 14.01 4.98 41.42
N SER A 121 14.00 5.55 40.21
CA SER A 121 15.20 6.05 39.53
C SER A 121 15.67 7.43 40.01
N GLY A 122 14.90 8.10 40.89
CA GLY A 122 15.21 9.44 41.37
C GLY A 122 15.04 10.53 40.31
N ALA A 123 14.42 10.22 39.17
CA ALA A 123 14.15 11.15 38.08
C ALA A 123 13.00 12.10 38.45
N LYS A 124 13.29 13.13 39.25
CA LYS A 124 12.30 14.13 39.71
C LYS A 124 11.71 15.02 38.61
N ASN A 125 12.17 14.90 37.36
CA ASN A 125 11.72 15.73 36.24
C ASN A 125 10.89 14.99 35.17
N ALA A 126 10.64 13.68 35.31
CA ALA A 126 9.91 12.89 34.30
C ALA A 126 8.37 13.07 34.35
N GLN A 127 7.86 13.98 35.19
CA GLN A 127 6.44 14.05 35.52
C GLN A 127 5.60 14.89 34.55
N ASN A 128 6.22 15.58 33.57
CA ASN A 128 5.53 16.46 32.64
C ASN A 128 5.54 15.98 31.17
N ASP A 129 6.29 14.94 30.83
CA ASP A 129 6.31 14.35 29.48
C ASP A 129 5.31 13.18 29.40
N GLU A 130 4.07 13.42 29.84
CA GLU A 130 3.00 12.40 29.92
C GLU A 130 2.48 12.00 28.52
N GLU A 131 2.79 12.77 27.48
CA GLU A 131 2.19 12.64 26.15
C GLU A 131 2.94 11.73 25.16
N ASP A 132 4.17 11.30 25.43
CA ASP A 132 4.97 10.55 24.43
C ASP A 132 5.69 9.32 25.00
N LEU A 133 4.93 8.41 25.62
CA LEU A 133 5.47 7.12 26.05
C LEU A 133 5.78 6.17 24.88
N GLY A 134 5.67 6.62 23.62
CA GLY A 134 5.99 5.86 22.41
C GLY A 134 5.09 4.64 22.16
N TRP A 135 3.93 4.57 22.82
CA TRP A 135 3.04 3.42 22.77
C TRP A 135 2.38 3.31 21.40
N ARG A 136 2.22 2.08 20.88
CA ARG A 136 1.50 1.84 19.62
C ARG A 136 0.45 0.77 19.82
N ILE A 137 -0.78 1.11 19.46
CA ILE A 137 -1.92 0.20 19.39
C ILE A 137 -2.13 -0.21 17.95
N TYR A 138 -1.93 -1.49 17.67
CA TYR A 138 -2.30 -2.13 16.42
C TYR A 138 -3.67 -2.78 16.57
N VAL A 139 -4.66 -2.23 15.87
CA VAL A 139 -6.02 -2.77 15.81
C VAL A 139 -6.13 -3.60 14.53
N ILE A 140 -6.49 -4.87 14.65
CA ILE A 140 -6.56 -5.79 13.50
C ILE A 140 -7.99 -6.24 13.26
N ASP A 141 -8.40 -6.16 12.01
CA ASP A 141 -9.60 -6.82 11.51
C ASP A 141 -9.22 -8.07 10.70
N HIS A 142 -9.25 -9.22 11.36
CA HIS A 142 -9.15 -10.53 10.71
C HIS A 142 -10.46 -11.00 10.07
N THR A 143 -11.54 -10.21 10.07
CA THR A 143 -12.72 -10.65 9.34
C THR A 143 -12.41 -10.66 7.85
N ASP A 144 -12.50 -11.84 7.24
CA ASP A 144 -12.48 -12.01 5.78
C ASP A 144 -13.61 -11.24 5.09
N ARG A 145 -14.56 -10.75 5.89
CA ARG A 145 -15.62 -9.87 5.44
C ARG A 145 -15.13 -8.47 5.17
N GLY A 146 -14.01 -7.95 5.69
CA GLY A 146 -13.59 -6.55 5.51
C GLY A 146 -14.68 -5.50 5.79
N VAL A 147 -15.70 -5.87 6.57
CA VAL A 147 -16.68 -4.93 7.12
C VAL A 147 -16.22 -4.72 8.53
N PHE A 148 -15.83 -3.49 8.83
CA PHE A 148 -15.74 -3.04 10.20
C PHE A 148 -17.02 -3.54 10.92
N PRO A 149 -16.91 -4.32 12.01
CA PRO A 149 -18.09 -4.75 12.74
C PRO A 149 -18.94 -3.49 12.96
N LYS A 150 -20.18 -3.45 12.46
CA LYS A 150 -21.01 -2.24 12.57
C LYS A 150 -21.14 -1.80 14.04
N GLU A 151 -20.97 -2.75 14.96
CA GLU A 151 -20.94 -2.57 16.42
C GLU A 151 -19.69 -1.83 16.92
N PHE A 152 -18.54 -1.97 16.27
CA PHE A 152 -17.37 -1.15 16.56
C PHE A 152 -17.54 0.17 15.81
N GLU A 153 -18.33 1.09 16.37
CA GLU A 153 -18.55 2.39 15.72
C GLU A 153 -17.28 3.26 15.75
N ALA A 154 -17.15 4.21 14.81
CA ALA A 154 -16.07 5.20 14.78
C ALA A 154 -15.83 5.88 16.16
N LYS A 155 -16.87 6.00 16.99
CA LYS A 155 -16.78 6.51 18.36
C LYS A 155 -15.77 5.75 19.24
N HIS A 156 -15.71 4.43 19.14
CA HIS A 156 -14.80 3.63 19.97
C HIS A 156 -13.37 3.76 19.50
N PHE A 157 -13.16 3.94 18.19
CA PHE A 157 -11.87 4.29 17.63
C PHE A 157 -11.40 5.66 18.14
N CYS A 158 -12.29 6.67 18.10
CA CYS A 158 -12.00 7.98 18.67
C CYS A 158 -11.67 7.89 20.17
N GLU A 159 -12.34 7.00 20.89
CA GLU A 159 -12.10 6.78 22.31
C GLU A 159 -10.74 6.13 22.57
N ILE A 160 -10.34 5.12 21.79
CA ILE A 160 -8.99 4.51 21.87
C ILE A 160 -7.91 5.53 21.47
N ALA A 161 -8.10 6.23 20.35
CA ALA A 161 -7.18 7.28 19.90
C ALA A 161 -7.06 8.41 20.93
N GLY A 162 -8.14 8.74 21.64
CA GLY A 162 -8.13 9.70 22.74
C GLY A 162 -7.39 9.20 23.98
N LEU A 163 -7.18 7.88 24.15
CA LEU A 163 -6.43 7.30 25.26
C LEU A 163 -4.92 7.21 25.01
N VAL A 164 -4.48 6.99 23.77
CA VAL A 164 -3.05 6.78 23.44
C VAL A 164 -2.45 7.82 22.49
N GLY A 165 -3.26 8.73 21.96
CA GLY A 165 -2.88 9.61 20.86
C GLY A 165 -3.19 8.98 19.50
N PRO A 166 -3.69 9.75 18.52
CA PRO A 166 -4.09 9.22 17.22
C PRO A 166 -2.92 8.66 16.40
N SER A 167 -1.73 9.28 16.47
CA SER A 167 -0.48 8.81 15.84
C SER A 167 0.00 7.45 16.36
N ASN A 168 -0.57 7.00 17.46
CA ASN A 168 -0.24 5.77 18.14
C ASN A 168 -1.25 4.66 17.86
N VAL A 169 -2.26 4.89 17.00
CA VAL A 169 -3.22 3.86 16.60
C VAL A 169 -3.02 3.49 15.13
N TYR A 170 -2.61 2.25 14.91
CA TYR A 170 -2.38 1.64 13.61
C TYR A 170 -3.49 0.64 13.35
N PHE A 171 -4.14 0.70 12.20
CA PHE A 171 -5.19 -0.24 11.84
C PHE A 171 -4.69 -1.13 10.71
N ALA A 172 -4.78 -2.45 10.88
CA ALA A 172 -4.54 -3.39 9.80
C ALA A 172 -5.87 -4.04 9.42
N GLN A 173 -6.37 -3.70 8.23
CA GLN A 173 -7.56 -4.32 7.67
C GLN A 173 -7.20 -5.19 6.48
N ARG A 174 -7.92 -6.29 6.32
CA ARG A 174 -7.99 -6.93 5.00
C ARG A 174 -8.77 -6.02 4.05
N SER A 175 -8.20 -5.73 2.87
CA SER A 175 -8.80 -4.82 1.89
C SER A 175 -10.18 -5.30 1.44
N ARG A 176 -11.24 -4.60 1.88
CA ARG A 176 -12.52 -4.57 1.18
C ARG A 176 -12.51 -3.37 0.26
N VAL A 177 -12.18 -3.57 -1.01
CA VAL A 177 -12.55 -2.56 -2.00
C VAL A 177 -14.04 -2.74 -2.31
N ASP A 178 -14.91 -2.19 -1.44
CA ASP A 178 -16.34 -1.97 -1.71
C ASP A 178 -16.54 -0.87 -2.80
N GLY A 179 -15.47 -0.43 -3.48
CA GLY A 179 -15.49 0.46 -4.64
C GLY A 179 -15.23 -0.22 -5.99
N ARG A 180 -15.45 -1.54 -6.13
CA ARG A 180 -15.46 -2.24 -7.44
C ARG A 180 -16.87 -2.48 -7.97
N GLU A 181 -17.82 -1.57 -7.72
CA GLU A 181 -18.70 -1.26 -8.85
C GLU A 181 -17.77 -0.79 -9.98
N ALA A 182 -17.97 -1.31 -11.18
CA ALA A 182 -17.28 -0.80 -12.35
C ALA A 182 -17.68 0.67 -12.48
N SER A 183 -16.96 1.58 -11.83
CA SER A 183 -16.92 2.95 -12.31
C SER A 183 -16.21 2.86 -13.64
N ASP A 184 -16.84 3.35 -14.69
CA ASP A 184 -16.31 3.47 -16.06
C ASP A 184 -15.08 4.40 -16.18
N ASP A 185 -14.39 4.63 -15.06
CA ASP A 185 -13.21 5.46 -14.92
C ASP A 185 -11.94 4.58 -14.83
N PRO A 186 -11.17 4.47 -15.93
CA PRO A 186 -9.94 3.67 -15.98
C PRO A 186 -8.78 4.23 -15.14
N GLU A 187 -8.85 5.46 -14.61
CA GLU A 187 -7.73 6.07 -13.89
C GLU A 187 -7.54 5.54 -12.45
N ARG A 188 -8.55 4.90 -11.86
CA ARG A 188 -8.43 4.27 -10.53
C ARG A 188 -7.65 2.94 -10.50
N GLN A 189 -7.20 2.43 -11.65
CA GLN A 189 -6.67 1.07 -11.76
C GLN A 189 -5.16 0.90 -11.46
N PHE A 190 -4.38 1.96 -11.31
CA PHE A 190 -2.91 1.85 -11.18
C PHE A 190 -2.36 2.29 -9.83
N HIS A 191 -2.48 1.41 -8.84
CA HIS A 191 -2.12 1.77 -7.48
C HIS A 191 -1.84 0.54 -6.58
N VAL A 192 -0.71 -0.15 -6.79
CA VAL A 192 -0.11 -1.09 -5.82
C VAL A 192 1.34 -0.66 -5.59
N TYR A 193 1.69 -0.32 -4.35
CA TYR A 193 3.00 -0.46 -3.68
C TYR A 193 2.84 0.03 -2.23
N GLY A 194 3.43 -0.72 -1.29
CA GLY A 194 3.30 -0.59 0.16
C GLY A 194 4.01 0.62 0.76
N HIS A 195 3.39 1.79 0.66
CA HIS A 195 3.57 2.89 1.61
C HIS A 195 2.21 3.19 2.24
N PRO A 196 2.15 3.67 3.50
CA PRO A 196 0.90 4.10 4.09
C PRO A 196 0.36 5.23 3.24
N ARG A 197 -0.77 5.00 2.57
CA ARG A 197 -1.48 6.07 1.89
C ARG A 197 -2.26 6.83 2.95
N ASP A 198 -2.02 8.13 3.02
CA ASP A 198 -3.01 9.06 3.53
C ASP A 198 -4.22 9.02 2.61
N TYR A 199 -5.30 8.40 3.09
CA TYR A 199 -6.61 8.50 2.45
C TYR A 199 -7.43 9.57 3.15
N SER A 200 -7.66 10.65 2.42
CA SER A 200 -8.64 11.70 2.72
C SER A 200 -10.10 11.29 2.45
N SER A 201 -10.41 9.98 2.27
CA SER A 201 -11.75 9.50 1.90
C SER A 201 -12.52 8.78 3.01
N LEU A 202 -12.06 8.84 4.26
CA LEU A 202 -12.88 8.55 5.45
C LEU A 202 -13.69 9.78 5.91
N THR A 203 -13.86 10.79 5.04
CA THR A 203 -14.59 12.03 5.35
C THR A 203 -16.11 11.87 5.46
N ASP A 204 -16.69 10.71 5.11
CA ASP A 204 -18.16 10.52 5.09
C ASP A 204 -18.72 9.57 6.17
N ILE A 205 -18.00 9.37 7.28
CA ILE A 205 -18.65 8.95 8.53
C ILE A 205 -18.91 10.20 9.38
N SER A 206 -19.69 11.14 8.85
CA SER A 206 -20.17 12.31 9.59
C SER A 206 -21.33 11.90 10.51
N GLY A 207 -20.99 11.25 11.62
CA GLY A 207 -21.90 10.97 12.73
C GLY A 207 -21.57 11.86 13.93
N GLY A 208 -22.12 13.07 13.99
CA GLY A 208 -22.20 13.88 15.22
C GLY A 208 -21.27 15.11 15.28
N ALA A 209 -21.86 16.22 15.70
CA ALA A 209 -21.38 17.59 15.46
C ALA A 209 -20.10 18.07 16.19
N ASN A 210 -19.31 17.23 16.88
CA ASN A 210 -18.22 17.75 17.74
C ASN A 210 -16.93 16.91 17.88
N GLY A 211 -16.63 15.93 17.01
CA GLY A 211 -15.42 15.10 17.16
C GLY A 211 -14.60 14.95 15.88
N ARG A 212 -13.58 15.79 15.67
CA ARG A 212 -12.51 15.51 14.70
C ARG A 212 -11.53 14.53 15.35
N CYS A 213 -11.62 13.26 14.98
CA CYS A 213 -10.58 12.27 15.26
C CYS A 213 -10.16 11.70 13.92
N ILE A 214 -9.14 12.27 13.29
CA ILE A 214 -8.62 11.71 12.03
C ILE A 214 -7.11 11.89 12.04
N HIS A 215 -6.39 10.79 12.28
CA HIS A 215 -5.10 10.40 11.71
C HIS A 215 -4.69 9.04 12.30
N GLY A 216 -5.39 7.97 11.90
CA GLY A 216 -4.92 6.61 12.12
C GLY A 216 -4.44 6.04 10.79
N THR A 217 -3.29 5.38 10.77
CA THR A 217 -2.79 4.76 9.54
C THR A 217 -3.52 3.43 9.31
N VAL A 218 -4.31 3.35 8.22
CA VAL A 218 -4.96 2.11 7.79
C VAL A 218 -4.06 1.39 6.78
N TRP A 219 -3.72 0.15 7.10
CA TRP A 219 -2.93 -0.74 6.27
C TRP A 219 -3.84 -1.79 5.66
N HIS A 220 -3.70 -1.98 4.35
CA HIS A 220 -4.38 -3.05 3.63
C HIS A 220 -3.44 -4.23 3.46
N LEU A 221 -3.77 -5.34 4.11
CA LEU A 221 -3.07 -6.62 3.92
C LEU A 221 -3.67 -7.31 2.68
N ASP A 222 -3.13 -6.96 1.51
CA ASP A 222 -3.47 -7.64 0.26
C ASP A 222 -2.72 -8.98 0.14
N TYR A 223 -3.27 -9.91 -0.64
CA TYR A 223 -2.60 -11.16 -1.07
C TYR A 223 -2.31 -12.22 0.00
N THR A 224 -3.01 -12.19 1.13
CA THR A 224 -2.89 -13.24 2.16
C THR A 224 -3.80 -14.44 1.88
N VAL A 225 -3.47 -15.59 2.46
CA VAL A 225 -4.34 -16.77 2.55
C VAL A 225 -5.70 -16.38 3.13
N ARG A 226 -6.74 -16.91 2.51
CA ARG A 226 -8.14 -16.81 2.92
C ARG A 226 -8.44 -17.81 4.03
N ALA A 227 -8.70 -17.32 5.25
CA ALA A 227 -9.03 -18.21 6.37
C ALA A 227 -10.38 -18.90 6.16
N ASP A 228 -11.36 -18.18 5.61
CA ASP A 228 -12.65 -18.70 5.19
C ASP A 228 -12.55 -19.85 4.18
N LEU A 229 -11.71 -19.72 3.14
CA LEU A 229 -11.48 -20.78 2.17
C LEU A 229 -10.73 -21.98 2.79
N LEU A 230 -9.74 -21.73 3.65
CA LEU A 230 -9.03 -22.79 4.38
C LEU A 230 -9.99 -23.60 5.26
N ASN A 231 -10.94 -22.93 5.92
CA ASN A 231 -11.98 -23.58 6.72
C ASN A 231 -12.94 -24.39 5.86
N ALA A 232 -13.31 -23.90 4.66
CA ALA A 232 -14.15 -24.63 3.71
C ALA A 232 -13.45 -25.92 3.24
N ILE A 233 -12.18 -25.83 2.83
CA ILE A 233 -11.34 -26.98 2.48
C ILE A 233 -11.26 -27.98 3.64
N ALA A 234 -11.02 -27.52 4.87
CA ALA A 234 -10.98 -28.37 6.04
C ALA A 234 -12.34 -29.02 6.39
N SER A 235 -13.47 -28.39 6.03
CA SER A 235 -14.79 -29.02 6.17
C SER A 235 -14.94 -30.18 5.18
N ILE A 236 -14.65 -29.95 3.91
CA ILE A 236 -14.75 -30.95 2.84
C ILE A 236 -13.91 -32.19 3.18
N LEU A 237 -12.65 -31.99 3.58
CA LEU A 237 -11.77 -33.10 3.96
C LEU A 237 -12.28 -33.90 5.17
N ARG A 238 -12.97 -33.26 6.12
CA ARG A 238 -13.58 -33.96 7.27
C ARG A 238 -14.81 -34.75 6.87
N GLU A 239 -15.57 -34.28 5.90
CA GLU A 239 -16.77 -34.95 5.38
C GLU A 239 -16.40 -36.19 4.57
N ASP A 240 -15.38 -36.11 3.69
CA ASP A 240 -14.93 -37.24 2.86
C ASP A 240 -14.31 -38.38 3.68
N HIS A 241 -13.51 -38.06 4.70
CA HIS A 241 -12.80 -39.06 5.51
C HIS A 241 -13.67 -39.81 6.54
N ASN A 242 -14.90 -39.38 6.77
CA ASN A 242 -15.84 -40.07 7.68
C ASN A 242 -16.46 -41.35 7.09
N SER A 243 -16.08 -41.75 5.87
CA SER A 243 -16.64 -42.92 5.20
C SER A 243 -15.95 -44.25 5.49
N ASP A 244 -14.66 -44.32 5.88
CA ASP A 244 -13.98 -45.62 6.11
C ASP A 244 -12.72 -45.62 7.02
N LEU A 245 -12.32 -44.50 7.63
CA LEU A 245 -11.14 -44.48 8.50
C LEU A 245 -11.51 -44.60 9.99
N SER A 246 -11.03 -45.68 10.62
CA SER A 246 -11.05 -45.87 12.07
C SER A 246 -10.52 -44.61 12.78
N PRO A 247 -11.15 -44.15 13.90
CA PRO A 247 -10.75 -42.97 14.69
C PRO A 247 -9.32 -42.96 15.25
N ALA A 248 -8.45 -43.89 14.85
CA ALA A 248 -7.08 -44.03 15.30
C ALA A 248 -6.07 -43.21 14.50
N THR A 249 -6.38 -42.78 13.27
CA THR A 249 -5.46 -41.96 12.44
C THR A 249 -5.59 -40.46 12.70
N PHE A 250 -6.68 -40.06 13.34
CA PHE A 250 -6.88 -38.72 13.92
C PHE A 250 -7.14 -38.92 15.41
N PRO A 251 -6.23 -38.52 16.33
CA PRO A 251 -6.46 -38.72 17.75
C PRO A 251 -7.78 -38.04 18.15
N THR A 252 -8.74 -38.85 18.56
CA THR A 252 -10.01 -38.42 19.13
C THR A 252 -9.74 -37.79 20.48
N LEU A 253 -9.31 -36.52 20.47
CA LEU A 253 -9.28 -35.67 21.63
C LEU A 253 -10.71 -35.22 21.93
N SER A 254 -11.24 -35.67 23.06
CA SER A 254 -12.45 -35.11 23.66
C SER A 254 -12.29 -33.59 23.80
N ILE A 255 -12.99 -32.85 22.94
CA ILE A 255 -12.98 -31.39 22.87
C ILE A 255 -13.83 -30.87 24.04
N PRO A 256 -13.27 -30.11 25.01
CA PRO A 256 -14.08 -29.25 25.86
C PRO A 256 -14.65 -28.13 24.97
N ASP A 257 -15.90 -27.72 25.18
CA ASP A 257 -16.65 -26.73 24.37
C ASP A 257 -15.96 -25.35 24.13
N ASP A 258 -14.77 -25.11 24.68
CA ASP A 258 -13.95 -23.92 24.48
C ASP A 258 -13.04 -24.08 23.23
N SER A 259 -13.64 -23.98 22.04
CA SER A 259 -13.16 -24.59 20.78
C SER A 259 -12.24 -23.77 19.86
N ASN A 260 -11.68 -22.61 20.24
CA ASN A 260 -10.95 -21.77 19.27
C ASN A 260 -9.46 -21.49 19.52
N LEU A 261 -8.91 -21.79 20.71
CA LEU A 261 -7.49 -21.51 21.01
C LEU A 261 -6.53 -22.64 20.59
N ILE A 262 -7.07 -23.84 20.33
CA ILE A 262 -6.30 -25.04 20.01
C ILE A 262 -6.20 -25.26 18.48
N SER A 263 -7.03 -24.58 17.68
CA SER A 263 -7.13 -24.75 16.22
C SER A 263 -5.82 -24.42 15.49
N ALA A 264 -5.17 -23.28 15.77
CA ALA A 264 -4.00 -22.84 15.00
C ALA A 264 -2.78 -23.78 15.10
N ALA A 265 -2.51 -24.37 16.27
CA ALA A 265 -1.37 -25.26 16.49
C ALA A 265 -1.67 -26.71 16.04
N LEU A 266 -2.95 -27.13 16.03
CA LEU A 266 -3.36 -28.40 15.47
C LEU A 266 -3.43 -28.37 13.93
N PHE A 267 -3.91 -27.28 13.34
CA PHE A 267 -3.95 -27.09 11.88
C PHE A 267 -2.57 -27.23 11.23
N ASP A 268 -1.49 -26.84 11.92
CA ASP A 268 -0.12 -26.86 11.42
C ASP A 268 0.50 -28.28 11.36
N ARG A 269 -0.12 -29.28 12.01
CA ARG A 269 0.35 -30.69 11.98
C ARG A 269 -0.65 -31.67 11.38
N THR A 270 -1.94 -31.34 11.30
CA THR A 270 -2.97 -32.27 10.81
C THR A 270 -3.27 -32.15 9.31
N LEU A 271 -2.79 -31.11 8.63
CA LEU A 271 -3.07 -30.88 7.21
C LEU A 271 -1.93 -31.21 6.25
N ASP A 272 -0.79 -31.72 6.73
CA ASP A 272 0.24 -32.35 5.89
C ASP A 272 -0.31 -33.47 4.95
N PRO A 273 -1.47 -34.12 5.23
CA PRO A 273 -2.14 -35.02 4.28
C PRO A 273 -2.71 -34.35 3.03
N ILE A 274 -2.92 -33.02 2.98
CA ILE A 274 -3.68 -32.38 1.88
C ILE A 274 -3.01 -32.52 0.50
N VAL A 275 -1.68 -32.59 0.49
CA VAL A 275 -0.90 -32.85 -0.73
C VAL A 275 -1.09 -34.29 -1.21
N GLY A 276 -1.33 -35.21 -0.27
CA GLY A 276 -1.58 -36.63 -0.53
C GLY A 276 -3.05 -36.98 -0.75
N VAL A 277 -3.96 -35.99 -0.78
CA VAL A 277 -5.36 -36.21 -1.15
C VAL A 277 -5.41 -36.72 -2.59
N GLU A 278 -6.16 -37.80 -2.79
CA GLU A 278 -6.37 -38.37 -4.12
C GLU A 278 -7.10 -37.35 -5.00
N ARG A 279 -6.49 -37.01 -6.13
CA ARG A 279 -6.98 -36.01 -7.08
C ARG A 279 -7.39 -36.72 -8.36
N PRO A 280 -8.70 -36.93 -8.60
CA PRO A 280 -9.17 -37.67 -9.77
C PRO A 280 -8.95 -36.91 -11.08
N HIS A 281 -8.66 -35.60 -11.02
CA HIS A 281 -8.47 -34.75 -12.20
C HIS A 281 -7.05 -34.21 -12.32
N ASP A 282 -6.59 -33.98 -13.54
CA ASP A 282 -5.19 -33.67 -13.82
C ASP A 282 -4.91 -32.17 -13.76
N VAL A 283 -5.66 -31.36 -14.50
CA VAL A 283 -5.34 -29.93 -14.63
C VAL A 283 -6.58 -29.04 -14.69
N VAL A 284 -6.53 -27.90 -14.00
CA VAL A 284 -7.60 -26.90 -14.01
C VAL A 284 -7.10 -25.48 -14.20
N HIS A 285 -7.84 -24.68 -14.97
CA HIS A 285 -7.77 -23.22 -14.93
C HIS A 285 -9.16 -22.63 -14.66
N PHE A 286 -9.33 -21.95 -13.52
CA PHE A 286 -10.60 -21.35 -13.09
C PHE A 286 -10.91 -20.02 -13.81
N TRP A 287 -11.00 -20.09 -15.13
CA TRP A 287 -11.37 -19.00 -16.02
C TRP A 287 -12.09 -19.54 -17.25
N ASP A 288 -13.17 -18.86 -17.62
CA ASP A 288 -14.00 -19.24 -18.77
C ASP A 288 -13.27 -18.91 -20.10
N PRO A 289 -13.04 -19.89 -20.98
CA PRO A 289 -12.35 -19.71 -22.26
C PRO A 289 -13.11 -18.82 -23.26
N ASP A 290 -14.40 -18.56 -23.03
CA ASP A 290 -15.22 -17.69 -23.87
C ASP A 290 -15.37 -16.28 -23.28
N GLU A 291 -14.75 -16.01 -22.13
CA GLU A 291 -14.85 -14.72 -21.45
C GLU A 291 -14.20 -13.60 -22.25
N LYS A 292 -15.02 -12.61 -22.62
CA LYS A 292 -14.60 -11.36 -23.29
C LYS A 292 -14.38 -10.22 -22.30
N ALA A 293 -13.63 -10.48 -21.23
CA ALA A 293 -13.31 -9.44 -20.26
C ALA A 293 -12.16 -8.57 -20.76
N ASN A 294 -12.32 -7.25 -20.61
CA ASN A 294 -11.22 -6.30 -20.84
C ASN A 294 -10.01 -6.67 -19.95
N ASN A 295 -8.81 -6.62 -20.53
CA ASN A 295 -7.54 -6.94 -19.85
C ASN A 295 -7.42 -8.38 -19.32
N ALA A 296 -7.98 -9.37 -20.03
CA ALA A 296 -7.85 -10.79 -19.67
C ALA A 296 -7.52 -11.70 -20.88
N VAL A 297 -6.89 -11.15 -21.92
CA VAL A 297 -6.53 -11.86 -23.14
C VAL A 297 -5.65 -13.06 -22.82
N LEU A 298 -4.63 -12.89 -21.97
CA LEU A 298 -3.75 -13.99 -21.59
C LEU A 298 -4.50 -15.10 -20.86
N ARG A 299 -5.42 -14.76 -19.94
CA ARG A 299 -6.24 -15.75 -19.22
C ARG A 299 -7.11 -16.56 -20.17
N THR A 300 -7.76 -15.89 -21.11
CA THR A 300 -8.60 -16.53 -22.11
C THR A 300 -7.77 -17.47 -22.98
N MET A 301 -6.58 -17.04 -23.42
CA MET A 301 -5.64 -17.88 -24.16
C MET A 301 -5.14 -19.10 -23.36
N VAL A 302 -4.85 -18.92 -22.07
CA VAL A 302 -4.46 -20.02 -21.16
C VAL A 302 -5.62 -21.00 -20.97
N SER A 303 -6.84 -20.53 -20.74
CA SER A 303 -8.04 -21.39 -20.66
C SER A 303 -8.27 -22.20 -21.92
N GLN A 304 -8.19 -21.55 -23.09
CA GLN A 304 -8.35 -22.22 -24.38
C GLN A 304 -7.25 -23.27 -24.60
N ARG A 305 -6.01 -22.97 -24.20
CA ARG A 305 -4.92 -23.95 -24.25
C ARG A 305 -5.23 -25.16 -23.37
N VAL A 306 -5.62 -24.96 -22.11
CA VAL A 306 -5.96 -26.04 -21.18
C VAL A 306 -7.14 -26.87 -21.68
N GLN A 307 -8.20 -26.23 -22.19
CA GLN A 307 -9.35 -26.91 -22.79
C GLN A 307 -8.92 -27.79 -23.98
N SER A 308 -8.13 -27.24 -24.90
CA SER A 308 -7.61 -27.98 -26.06
C SER A 308 -6.70 -29.15 -25.67
N MET A 309 -6.09 -29.14 -24.47
CA MET A 309 -5.28 -30.26 -24.00
C MET A 309 -6.16 -31.46 -23.64
N GLY A 310 -7.30 -31.25 -22.97
CA GLY A 310 -8.23 -32.34 -22.67
C GLY A 310 -8.83 -32.99 -23.93
N GLU A 311 -8.90 -32.25 -25.04
CA GLU A 311 -9.31 -32.77 -26.34
C GLU A 311 -8.19 -33.51 -27.07
N ARG A 312 -6.94 -33.04 -26.97
CA ARG A 312 -5.78 -33.60 -27.68
C ARG A 312 -5.15 -34.82 -26.98
N TYR A 313 -5.17 -34.85 -25.65
CA TYR A 313 -4.55 -35.88 -24.84
C TYR A 313 -5.65 -36.66 -24.12
N SER A 314 -6.05 -37.81 -24.66
CA SER A 314 -7.16 -38.62 -24.12
C SER A 314 -6.93 -39.14 -22.69
N ASP A 315 -5.69 -39.12 -22.24
CA ASP A 315 -5.24 -39.52 -20.90
C ASP A 315 -5.09 -38.33 -19.94
N VAL A 316 -5.42 -37.11 -20.35
CA VAL A 316 -5.35 -35.90 -19.53
C VAL A 316 -6.75 -35.33 -19.29
N SER A 317 -7.19 -35.36 -18.04
CA SER A 317 -8.43 -34.72 -17.61
C SER A 317 -8.20 -33.22 -17.33
N ALA A 318 -8.62 -32.38 -18.28
CA ALA A 318 -8.44 -30.94 -18.22
C ALA A 318 -9.77 -30.19 -18.11
N PHE A 319 -9.82 -29.16 -17.25
CA PHE A 319 -10.97 -28.27 -17.11
C PHE A 319 -10.55 -26.80 -17.22
N ALA A 320 -11.25 -26.05 -18.06
CA ALA A 320 -11.15 -24.60 -18.12
C ALA A 320 -12.56 -24.01 -18.03
N GLY A 321 -12.85 -23.30 -16.95
CA GLY A 321 -14.20 -22.82 -16.68
C GLY A 321 -14.33 -22.19 -15.30
N LEU A 322 -15.56 -21.99 -14.86
CA LEU A 322 -15.83 -21.48 -13.52
C LEU A 322 -16.15 -22.63 -12.57
N ALA A 323 -15.65 -22.53 -11.35
CA ALA A 323 -16.18 -23.28 -10.21
C ALA A 323 -16.76 -22.25 -9.22
N GLY A 324 -18.03 -22.38 -8.89
CA GLY A 324 -18.78 -21.41 -8.09
C GLY A 324 -19.20 -20.14 -8.84
N GLN A 325 -19.53 -19.09 -8.08
CA GLN A 325 -20.07 -17.83 -8.61
C GLN A 325 -19.01 -16.78 -8.95
N ARG A 326 -19.33 -15.86 -9.87
CA ARG A 326 -18.44 -14.77 -10.30
C ARG A 326 -18.53 -13.51 -9.42
N SER A 327 -17.60 -12.59 -9.70
CA SER A 327 -17.67 -11.18 -9.30
C SER A 327 -17.80 -10.99 -7.79
N VAL A 328 -18.78 -10.20 -7.34
CA VAL A 328 -18.95 -9.84 -5.92
C VAL A 328 -19.31 -11.09 -5.10
N ALA A 329 -20.13 -11.98 -5.64
CA ALA A 329 -20.54 -13.19 -4.92
C ALA A 329 -19.37 -14.13 -4.64
N GLY A 330 -18.57 -14.47 -5.67
CA GLY A 330 -17.39 -15.32 -5.51
C GLY A 330 -16.27 -14.72 -4.66
N ARG A 331 -16.25 -13.40 -4.47
CA ARG A 331 -15.26 -12.72 -3.63
C ARG A 331 -15.67 -12.59 -2.16
N LYS A 332 -16.98 -12.58 -1.87
CA LYS A 332 -17.48 -12.33 -0.51
C LYS A 332 -17.40 -13.56 0.38
N GLU A 333 -17.63 -14.73 -0.18
CA GLU A 333 -17.74 -15.98 0.58
C GLU A 333 -17.06 -17.11 -0.18
N PRO A 334 -16.38 -18.05 0.51
CA PRO A 334 -15.78 -19.20 -0.12
C PRO A 334 -16.91 -20.07 -0.68
N GLN A 335 -16.88 -20.30 -1.99
CA GLN A 335 -17.89 -21.13 -2.65
C GLN A 335 -17.51 -22.60 -2.45
N GLY A 336 -18.46 -23.42 -1.98
CA GLY A 336 -18.24 -24.86 -1.77
C GLY A 336 -17.66 -25.54 -3.00
N ASP A 337 -18.31 -25.36 -4.15
CA ASP A 337 -17.88 -25.90 -5.45
C ASP A 337 -16.45 -25.47 -5.84
N TYR A 338 -16.04 -24.26 -5.46
CA TYR A 338 -14.68 -23.78 -5.72
C TYR A 338 -13.65 -24.46 -4.80
N ALA A 339 -13.96 -24.59 -3.52
CA ALA A 339 -13.11 -25.28 -2.55
C ALA A 339 -12.98 -26.78 -2.90
N GLU A 340 -14.07 -27.41 -3.30
CA GLU A 340 -14.09 -28.80 -3.74
C GLU A 340 -13.27 -28.97 -5.03
N ALA A 341 -13.48 -28.11 -6.03
CA ALA A 341 -12.70 -28.15 -7.26
C ALA A 341 -11.20 -27.91 -7.00
N LEU A 342 -10.80 -27.10 -6.01
CA LEU A 342 -9.39 -26.97 -5.64
C LEU A 342 -8.79 -28.28 -5.09
N LEU A 343 -9.60 -29.13 -4.45
CA LEU A 343 -9.17 -30.41 -3.89
C LEU A 343 -9.13 -31.55 -4.92
N GLN A 344 -9.85 -31.43 -6.03
CA GLN A 344 -9.99 -32.53 -7.01
C GLN A 344 -8.88 -32.58 -8.08
N TYR A 345 -8.07 -31.53 -8.24
CA TYR A 345 -7.11 -31.42 -9.36
C TYR A 345 -5.66 -31.46 -8.90
N LYS A 346 -4.82 -32.19 -9.66
CA LYS A 346 -3.37 -32.35 -9.42
C LYS A 346 -2.57 -31.08 -9.67
N ILE A 347 -2.97 -30.31 -10.68
CA ILE A 347 -2.32 -29.06 -11.11
C ILE A 347 -3.37 -27.95 -11.22
N VAL A 348 -3.13 -26.83 -10.53
CA VAL A 348 -3.98 -25.62 -10.62
C VAL A 348 -3.19 -24.53 -11.35
N ILE A 349 -3.73 -24.08 -12.47
CA ILE A 349 -3.15 -22.99 -13.25
C ILE A 349 -3.72 -21.67 -12.76
N VAL A 350 -2.80 -20.74 -12.58
CA VAL A 350 -3.00 -19.37 -12.19
C VAL A 350 -2.46 -18.51 -13.34
N CYS A 351 -3.19 -17.44 -13.67
CA CYS A 351 -2.80 -16.51 -14.71
C CYS A 351 -3.17 -15.09 -14.30
N GLN A 352 -2.25 -14.14 -14.41
CA GLN A 352 -2.55 -12.72 -14.18
C GLN A 352 -3.53 -12.17 -15.21
N ARG A 353 -4.14 -11.02 -14.88
CA ARG A 353 -4.82 -10.19 -15.91
C ARG A 353 -3.76 -9.35 -16.61
N ASP A 354 -3.95 -9.02 -17.88
CA ASP A 354 -2.92 -8.41 -18.74
C ASP A 354 -2.34 -7.10 -18.17
N SER A 355 -3.09 -6.41 -17.32
CA SER A 355 -2.70 -5.14 -16.68
C SER A 355 -2.57 -5.21 -15.17
N HIS A 356 -2.62 -6.39 -14.57
CA HIS A 356 -2.57 -6.57 -13.12
C HIS A 356 -1.40 -7.46 -12.75
N GLU A 357 -0.67 -7.05 -11.73
CA GLU A 357 0.26 -7.93 -11.06
C GLU A 357 -0.36 -8.49 -9.78
N THR A 358 -0.09 -9.76 -9.52
CA THR A 358 -0.48 -10.51 -8.32
C THR A 358 -2.00 -10.64 -8.12
N HIS A 359 -2.43 -11.78 -7.56
CA HIS A 359 -3.83 -11.98 -7.21
C HIS A 359 -4.02 -13.04 -6.12
N TYR A 360 -5.09 -12.90 -5.35
CA TYR A 360 -5.46 -13.83 -4.28
C TYR A 360 -5.52 -15.30 -4.71
N ARG A 361 -5.86 -15.58 -5.98
CA ARG A 361 -5.94 -16.95 -6.48
C ARG A 361 -4.62 -17.72 -6.42
N LEU A 362 -3.47 -17.02 -6.33
CA LEU A 362 -2.19 -17.69 -6.13
C LEU A 362 -2.17 -18.36 -4.74
N MET A 363 -2.53 -17.63 -3.69
CA MET A 363 -2.61 -18.19 -2.33
C MET A 363 -3.74 -19.19 -2.19
N GLU A 364 -4.91 -18.92 -2.80
CA GLU A 364 -6.05 -19.87 -2.80
C GLU A 364 -5.67 -21.21 -3.46
N ALA A 365 -4.91 -21.16 -4.56
CA ALA A 365 -4.39 -22.36 -5.21
C ALA A 365 -3.33 -23.07 -4.36
N LEU A 366 -2.40 -22.34 -3.73
CA LEU A 366 -1.35 -22.94 -2.91
C LEU A 366 -1.90 -23.68 -1.68
N ILE A 367 -2.91 -23.11 -1.01
CA ILE A 367 -3.51 -23.77 0.16
C ILE A 367 -4.30 -25.03 -0.18
N SER A 368 -4.60 -25.27 -1.46
CA SER A 368 -5.27 -26.48 -1.90
C SER A 368 -4.38 -27.72 -1.80
N GLY A 369 -3.04 -27.57 -1.75
CA GLY A 369 -2.10 -28.68 -1.82
C GLY A 369 -1.84 -29.23 -3.24
N ALA A 370 -2.41 -28.63 -4.28
CA ALA A 370 -2.08 -28.92 -5.67
C ALA A 370 -0.76 -28.26 -6.11
N LEU A 371 -0.15 -28.77 -7.18
CA LEU A 371 0.94 -28.04 -7.85
C LEU A 371 0.37 -26.78 -8.50
N VAL A 372 0.93 -25.62 -8.19
CA VAL A 372 0.48 -24.34 -8.77
C VAL A 372 1.41 -23.91 -9.89
N MET A 373 0.84 -23.65 -11.07
CA MET A 373 1.55 -23.07 -12.23
C MET A 373 1.10 -21.63 -12.45
N THR A 374 2.02 -20.70 -12.69
CA THR A 374 1.72 -19.28 -12.93
C THR A 374 2.47 -18.71 -14.12
N ASP A 375 1.92 -17.68 -14.76
CA ASP A 375 2.66 -16.83 -15.69
C ASP A 375 3.72 -16.00 -14.94
N PRO A 376 4.72 -15.45 -15.65
CA PRO A 376 5.78 -14.68 -15.00
C PRO A 376 5.22 -13.41 -14.35
N VAL A 377 5.57 -13.17 -13.10
CA VAL A 377 5.26 -11.94 -12.36
C VAL A 377 6.55 -11.18 -12.06
N HIS A 378 6.48 -9.87 -11.83
CA HIS A 378 7.67 -9.07 -11.53
C HIS A 378 8.30 -9.47 -10.19
N TYR A 379 7.48 -9.71 -9.17
CA TYR A 379 7.93 -10.16 -7.85
C TYR A 379 6.94 -11.17 -7.28
N PHE A 380 7.44 -12.28 -6.77
CA PHE A 380 6.64 -13.19 -5.97
C PHE A 380 6.52 -12.67 -4.53
N PRO A 381 5.42 -13.01 -3.82
CA PRO A 381 5.34 -12.82 -2.38
C PRO A 381 6.54 -13.45 -1.66
N ASP A 382 6.94 -12.87 -0.52
CA ASP A 382 8.17 -13.29 0.17
C ASP A 382 8.23 -14.80 0.44
N GLY A 383 9.41 -15.38 0.23
CA GLY A 383 9.67 -16.81 0.40
C GLY A 383 9.11 -17.72 -0.69
N ILE A 384 8.35 -17.21 -1.67
CA ILE A 384 7.92 -18.02 -2.83
C ILE A 384 9.03 -18.00 -3.89
N GLU A 385 9.40 -19.18 -4.37
CA GLU A 385 10.52 -19.40 -5.30
C GLU A 385 10.06 -20.29 -6.47
N GLU A 386 10.40 -19.89 -7.70
CA GLU A 386 10.19 -20.68 -8.92
C GLU A 386 10.95 -22.02 -8.83
N GLY A 387 10.28 -23.12 -9.21
CA GLY A 387 10.84 -24.47 -9.20
C GLY A 387 10.86 -25.14 -7.83
N ARG A 388 10.61 -24.40 -6.75
CA ARG A 388 10.55 -24.94 -5.38
C ARG A 388 9.15 -24.95 -4.80
N HIS A 389 8.41 -23.84 -4.96
CA HIS A 389 7.09 -23.63 -4.37
C HIS A 389 5.99 -23.58 -5.45
N ILE A 390 6.35 -23.11 -6.63
CA ILE A 390 5.48 -22.91 -7.79
C ILE A 390 6.27 -23.22 -9.06
N VAL A 391 5.55 -23.39 -10.17
CA VAL A 391 6.15 -23.54 -11.50
C VAL A 391 5.75 -22.35 -12.37
N VAL A 392 6.71 -21.70 -13.01
CA VAL A 392 6.45 -20.56 -13.89
C VAL A 392 6.50 -21.00 -15.34
N TYR A 393 5.43 -20.75 -16.11
CA TYR A 393 5.41 -20.96 -17.56
C TYR A 393 5.64 -19.65 -18.30
N ARG A 394 6.41 -19.67 -19.39
CA ARG A 394 6.83 -18.47 -20.15
C ARG A 394 6.11 -18.32 -21.50
N SER A 395 5.41 -19.36 -21.93
CA SER A 395 4.58 -19.39 -23.13
C SER A 395 3.47 -20.43 -22.97
N LEU A 396 2.50 -20.45 -23.89
CA LEU A 396 1.45 -21.48 -23.90
C LEU A 396 2.00 -22.88 -24.21
N ASP A 397 3.05 -22.97 -25.02
CA ASP A 397 3.71 -24.24 -25.34
C ASP A 397 4.51 -24.74 -24.13
N ASP A 398 5.24 -23.84 -23.45
CA ASP A 398 5.95 -24.16 -22.20
C ASP A 398 4.98 -24.57 -21.07
N LEU A 399 3.79 -23.94 -21.00
CA LEU A 399 2.71 -24.36 -20.10
C LEU A 399 2.30 -25.80 -20.37
N GLU A 400 2.00 -26.13 -21.62
CA GLU A 400 1.58 -27.47 -22.04
C GLU A 400 2.67 -28.51 -21.75
N ASP A 401 3.93 -28.23 -22.12
CA ASP A 401 5.06 -29.11 -21.89
C ASP A 401 5.26 -29.38 -20.39
N LYS A 402 5.14 -28.35 -19.54
CA LYS A 402 5.24 -28.48 -18.08
C LYS A 402 4.08 -29.28 -17.49
N ILE A 403 2.85 -29.07 -17.94
CA ILE A 403 1.72 -29.90 -17.50
C ILE A 403 1.99 -31.37 -17.78
N LEU A 404 2.36 -31.71 -19.02
CA LEU A 404 2.65 -33.09 -19.42
C LEU A 404 3.86 -33.68 -18.67
N TYR A 405 4.87 -32.86 -18.38
CA TYR A 405 6.02 -33.26 -17.58
C TYR A 405 5.61 -33.60 -16.13
N TYR A 406 4.91 -32.70 -15.43
CA TYR A 406 4.59 -32.90 -14.02
C TYR A 406 3.51 -33.97 -13.79
N LEU A 407 2.66 -34.26 -14.77
CA LEU A 407 1.76 -35.42 -14.73
C LEU A 407 2.49 -36.77 -14.85
N LYS A 408 3.72 -36.80 -15.38
CA LYS A 408 4.57 -37.99 -15.45
C LYS A 408 5.58 -38.09 -14.31
N ASN A 409 5.74 -37.02 -13.52
CA ASN A 409 6.75 -36.87 -12.48
C ASN A 409 6.11 -36.55 -11.11
N ASP A 410 5.20 -37.43 -10.66
CA ASP A 410 4.39 -37.18 -9.45
C ASP A 410 5.19 -36.83 -8.20
N LYS A 411 6.32 -37.50 -7.96
CA LYS A 411 7.15 -37.21 -6.78
C LYS A 411 7.68 -35.78 -6.76
N GLU A 412 8.09 -35.27 -7.92
CA GLU A 412 8.57 -33.89 -8.04
C GLU A 412 7.41 -32.91 -7.94
N ARG A 413 6.29 -33.21 -8.61
CA ARG A 413 5.04 -32.43 -8.54
C ARG A 413 4.56 -32.27 -7.09
N GLU A 414 4.47 -33.36 -6.34
CA GLU A 414 4.04 -33.38 -4.94
C GLU A 414 5.03 -32.69 -4.01
N ALA A 415 6.34 -32.80 -4.27
CA ALA A 415 7.35 -32.09 -3.49
C ALA A 415 7.19 -30.57 -3.63
N ILE A 416 7.02 -30.07 -4.87
CA ILE A 416 6.78 -28.64 -5.12
C ILE A 416 5.45 -28.20 -4.52
N ALA A 417 4.38 -28.99 -4.70
CA ALA A 417 3.06 -28.69 -4.14
C ALA A 417 3.10 -28.60 -2.61
N ARG A 418 3.81 -29.52 -1.93
CA ARG A 418 4.01 -29.51 -0.48
C ARG A 418 4.75 -28.27 -0.01
N ASN A 419 5.83 -27.90 -0.71
CA ASN A 419 6.56 -26.67 -0.40
C ASN A 419 5.66 -25.44 -0.58
N GLY A 420 4.92 -25.36 -1.70
CA GLY A 420 3.97 -24.28 -1.99
C GLY A 420 2.89 -24.13 -0.92
N TRP A 421 2.31 -25.25 -0.49
CA TRP A 421 1.34 -25.29 0.61
C TRP A 421 1.95 -24.81 1.93
N ASN A 422 3.15 -25.32 2.28
CA ASN A 422 3.87 -24.94 3.48
C ASN A 422 4.16 -23.44 3.52
N VAL A 423 4.70 -22.85 2.46
CA VAL A 423 5.00 -21.40 2.43
C VAL A 423 3.74 -20.56 2.53
N ALA A 424 2.64 -20.98 1.88
CA ALA A 424 1.37 -20.28 1.98
C ALA A 424 0.86 -20.26 3.43
N LEU A 425 0.88 -21.40 4.12
CA LEU A 425 0.44 -21.46 5.51
C LEU A 425 1.42 -20.85 6.49
N GLN A 426 2.73 -20.90 6.28
CA GLN A 426 3.74 -20.47 7.24
C GLN A 426 4.16 -19.00 7.08
N ARG A 427 3.95 -18.38 5.92
CA ARG A 427 4.38 -17.00 5.66
C ARG A 427 3.30 -16.10 5.09
N GLN A 428 2.27 -16.67 4.46
CA GLN A 428 1.31 -15.88 3.67
C GLN A 428 -0.06 -15.75 4.33
N ARG A 429 -0.23 -16.10 5.61
CA ARG A 429 -1.44 -15.78 6.38
C ARG A 429 -1.44 -14.31 6.78
N SER A 430 -2.63 -13.73 6.95
CA SER A 430 -2.77 -12.32 7.34
C SER A 430 -2.07 -11.99 8.65
N TRP A 431 -2.05 -12.91 9.61
CA TRP A 431 -1.28 -12.72 10.83
C TRP A 431 0.24 -12.72 10.60
N HIS A 432 0.76 -13.41 9.58
CA HIS A 432 2.23 -13.52 9.39
C HIS A 432 2.76 -12.22 8.83
N TRP A 433 2.05 -11.67 7.85
CA TRP A 433 2.33 -10.34 7.32
C TRP A 433 2.26 -9.27 8.40
N LEU A 434 1.31 -9.42 9.32
CA LEU A 434 1.21 -8.51 10.44
C LEU A 434 2.36 -8.67 11.43
N GLU A 435 2.74 -9.90 11.77
CA GLU A 435 3.90 -10.16 12.62
C GLU A 435 5.17 -9.59 11.98
N ASP A 436 5.43 -9.86 10.70
CA ASP A 436 6.55 -9.28 9.95
C ASP A 436 6.52 -7.75 9.96
N PHE A 437 5.33 -7.18 9.89
CA PHE A 437 5.15 -5.72 9.92
C PHE A 437 5.40 -5.12 11.30
N VAL A 438 4.88 -5.74 12.37
CA VAL A 438 4.95 -5.23 13.74
C VAL A 438 6.33 -5.52 14.35
N LEU A 439 6.88 -6.70 14.10
CA LEU A 439 8.10 -7.21 14.72
C LEU A 439 9.34 -7.04 13.82
N GLY A 440 9.16 -6.64 12.56
CA GLY A 440 10.19 -6.74 11.53
C GLY A 440 10.24 -8.15 10.93
N PRO A 441 10.98 -8.33 9.82
CA PRO A 441 11.06 -9.61 9.13
C PRO A 441 11.55 -10.71 10.08
N TRP A 442 10.83 -11.83 10.16
CA TRP A 442 11.29 -12.98 10.92
C TRP A 442 12.65 -13.44 10.37
N PRO A 443 13.68 -13.60 11.22
CA PRO A 443 14.94 -14.16 10.79
C PRO A 443 14.66 -15.56 10.23
N THR A 444 15.11 -15.79 9.00
CA THR A 444 14.96 -17.11 8.40
C THR A 444 15.72 -18.13 9.23
N LYS A 445 15.31 -19.41 9.28
CA LYS A 445 16.02 -20.45 10.05
C LYS A 445 17.51 -20.56 9.70
N ASP A 446 17.89 -20.08 8.52
CA ASP A 446 19.26 -20.08 8.01
C ASP A 446 20.04 -18.78 8.33
N GLU A 447 19.37 -17.76 8.88
CA GLU A 447 19.97 -16.54 9.39
C GLU A 447 20.05 -16.59 10.93
N PRO A 448 21.25 -16.57 11.53
CA PRO A 448 21.37 -16.48 12.97
C PRO A 448 20.67 -15.20 13.45
N LEU A 449 19.78 -15.34 14.44
CA LEU A 449 19.15 -14.21 15.14
C LEU A 449 20.22 -13.15 15.44
N PRO A 450 20.01 -11.87 15.06
CA PRO A 450 20.91 -10.82 15.48
C PRO A 450 20.90 -10.81 17.01
N MET A 451 22.00 -11.24 17.62
CA MET A 451 22.17 -11.10 19.06
C MET A 451 22.16 -9.60 19.34
N ILE A 452 21.09 -9.13 19.96
CA ILE A 452 21.08 -7.83 20.61
C ILE A 452 22.05 -7.97 21.79
N GLU A 453 23.33 -7.67 21.58
CA GLU A 453 24.28 -7.61 22.67
C GLU A 453 23.90 -6.43 23.58
N PRO A 454 23.62 -6.65 24.88
CA PRO A 454 23.49 -5.55 25.81
C PRO A 454 24.85 -4.87 25.91
N ASN A 455 24.94 -3.63 25.42
CA ASN A 455 26.13 -2.78 25.46
C ASN A 455 26.88 -2.92 26.81
N PRO A 456 28.01 -3.65 26.87
CA PRO A 456 28.85 -3.62 28.04
C PRO A 456 29.79 -2.42 27.88
N LEU A 457 29.58 -1.44 28.75
CA LEU A 457 30.56 -0.40 29.04
C LEU A 457 31.90 -1.07 29.40
N VAL A 458 32.89 -1.04 28.50
CA VAL A 458 34.24 -1.52 28.80
C VAL A 458 35.29 -0.46 28.47
N ILE A 459 35.88 0.05 29.55
CA ILE A 459 37.13 0.81 29.63
C ILE A 459 38.28 -0.10 29.19
N ALA A 460 38.96 0.25 28.10
CA ALA A 460 40.11 -0.52 27.61
C ALA A 460 41.40 -0.18 28.38
N THR A 461 42.04 -1.18 28.99
CA THR A 461 43.47 -1.14 29.32
C THR A 461 44.10 -2.53 29.19
N THR A 462 45.43 -2.56 29.01
CA THR A 462 46.38 -3.69 28.80
C THR A 462 46.39 -4.27 27.37
N VAL A 463 47.46 -4.11 26.55
CA VAL A 463 48.91 -4.45 26.67
C VAL A 463 49.19 -5.95 26.64
N THR A 464 49.62 -6.44 25.48
CA THR A 464 50.52 -7.60 25.26
C THR A 464 51.05 -7.45 23.82
N ALA A 465 52.33 -7.11 23.58
CA ALA A 465 53.54 -7.91 23.69
C ALA A 465 53.52 -9.19 22.82
N ALA A 466 53.93 -9.05 21.56
CA ALA A 466 54.39 -10.17 20.74
C ALA A 466 55.71 -9.82 20.03
N LYS A 467 56.64 -10.76 20.14
CA LYS A 467 58.07 -10.67 19.84
C LYS A 467 58.37 -10.67 18.36
N SER A 468 59.44 -9.94 18.05
CA SER A 468 60.25 -9.95 16.84
C SER A 468 60.92 -11.29 16.56
N GLU A 469 61.04 -11.65 15.29
CA GLU A 469 62.19 -12.39 14.76
C GLU A 469 62.91 -11.55 13.70
N ASP A 470 64.19 -11.33 13.97
CA ASP A 470 65.22 -10.69 13.18
C ASP A 470 65.62 -11.54 11.97
N VAL A 471 65.80 -10.93 10.79
CA VAL A 471 66.93 -11.22 9.88
C VAL A 471 67.31 -9.95 9.08
N ARG A 472 68.52 -9.43 9.39
CA ARG A 472 69.54 -8.74 8.55
C ARG A 472 69.04 -7.82 7.40
N GLY A 473 69.40 -6.55 7.30
CA GLY A 473 70.66 -5.87 7.61
C GLY A 473 70.99 -4.98 6.40
N GLY A 474 71.28 -3.70 6.63
CA GLY A 474 71.64 -2.78 5.55
C GLY A 474 71.38 -1.32 5.91
N GLU A 475 72.40 -0.66 6.45
CA GLU A 475 72.42 0.77 6.77
C GLU A 475 72.23 1.63 5.51
N GLY A 476 71.29 2.57 5.58
CA GLY A 476 71.06 3.57 4.54
C GLY A 476 70.23 4.74 5.08
N LYS A 477 70.91 5.75 5.63
CA LYS A 477 70.35 7.04 6.02
C LYS A 477 69.49 7.63 4.88
N ASN A 478 68.20 7.88 5.12
CA ASN A 478 67.49 9.00 4.48
C ASN A 478 66.11 9.29 5.10
N ARG A 479 65.96 10.54 5.52
CA ARG A 479 64.75 11.40 5.55
C ARG A 479 63.37 10.71 5.55
N ASN A 480 62.71 10.73 6.70
CA ASN A 480 61.26 10.53 6.79
C ASN A 480 60.53 11.73 6.18
N LYS A 481 59.71 11.44 5.17
CA LYS A 481 58.63 12.26 4.66
C LYS A 481 57.36 11.56 5.16
N GLU A 482 56.57 12.24 5.99
CA GLU A 482 55.24 11.79 6.39
C GLU A 482 54.34 11.79 5.15
N GLU A 483 53.76 10.64 4.82
CA GLU A 483 52.57 10.53 3.99
C GLU A 483 51.48 9.86 4.83
N ASP A 484 50.49 10.66 5.20
CA ASP A 484 49.23 10.23 5.79
C ASP A 484 48.45 9.36 4.79
N SER A 485 48.25 8.09 5.14
CA SER A 485 47.26 7.24 4.49
C SER A 485 46.00 7.17 5.37
N SER A 486 45.12 8.15 5.24
CA SER A 486 43.76 8.06 5.78
C SER A 486 42.88 7.27 4.81
N SER A 487 42.57 6.02 5.15
CA SER A 487 41.50 5.25 4.52
C SER A 487 40.15 5.86 4.89
N ILE A 488 39.53 6.57 3.95
CA ILE A 488 38.15 7.06 4.05
C ILE A 488 37.21 5.90 3.74
N THR A 489 36.53 5.39 4.75
CA THR A 489 35.30 4.60 4.58
C THR A 489 34.16 5.55 4.23
N MET A 490 33.55 5.34 3.06
CA MET A 490 32.39 6.10 2.57
C MET A 490 31.14 5.71 3.39
N GLU A 491 30.83 6.50 4.40
CA GLU A 491 29.54 6.51 5.06
C GLU A 491 28.55 7.26 4.16
N GLN A 492 27.41 6.66 3.81
CA GLN A 492 26.36 7.26 2.99
C GLN A 492 25.70 8.43 3.74
N LYS A 493 26.27 9.63 3.64
CA LYS A 493 25.55 10.87 3.94
C LYS A 493 24.45 11.04 2.89
N GLY A 494 23.20 10.98 3.32
CA GLY A 494 22.02 11.12 2.45
C GLY A 494 22.05 12.41 1.63
N LEU A 495 21.49 12.35 0.42
CA LEU A 495 21.40 13.44 -0.59
C LEU A 495 20.51 14.63 -0.19
N GLY A 496 20.33 14.89 1.11
CA GLY A 496 19.41 15.91 1.60
C GLY A 496 19.93 17.34 1.37
N VAL A 497 19.01 18.24 1.01
CA VAL A 497 19.24 19.69 1.13
C VAL A 497 19.69 19.97 2.57
N PRO A 498 20.76 20.75 2.81
CA PRO A 498 21.16 21.12 4.16
C PRO A 498 19.98 21.75 4.90
N ALA A 499 19.63 21.24 6.09
CA ALA A 499 18.51 21.75 6.89
C ALA A 499 18.59 23.27 7.15
N ASN A 500 19.78 23.85 7.06
CA ASN A 500 20.05 25.27 7.30
C ASN A 500 20.02 26.17 6.06
N ALA A 501 19.75 25.64 4.85
CA ALA A 501 19.58 26.49 3.67
C ALA A 501 18.26 27.28 3.82
N LYS A 502 18.34 28.62 3.88
CA LYS A 502 17.15 29.48 3.93
C LYS A 502 16.24 29.14 2.73
N ARG A 503 15.04 28.60 3.02
CA ARG A 503 14.07 28.14 2.00
C ARG A 503 13.71 29.22 0.97
N SER A 504 13.74 30.49 1.36
CA SER A 504 13.52 31.65 0.47
C SER A 504 14.42 31.65 -0.78
N SER A 505 15.63 31.09 -0.65
CA SER A 505 16.67 31.05 -1.69
C SER A 505 16.54 29.91 -2.70
N MET A 506 15.53 29.03 -2.59
CA MET A 506 15.39 27.89 -3.50
C MET A 506 14.68 28.31 -4.81
N PRO A 507 15.21 27.94 -6.00
CA PRO A 507 14.49 28.14 -7.26
C PRO A 507 13.18 27.36 -7.27
N LEU A 508 12.15 27.93 -7.90
CA LEU A 508 10.93 27.18 -8.19
C LEU A 508 11.22 26.20 -9.33
N PHE A 509 11.07 24.90 -9.07
CA PHE A 509 11.12 23.88 -10.10
C PHE A 509 9.75 23.73 -10.76
N ILE A 510 9.71 23.80 -12.08
CA ILE A 510 8.46 23.66 -12.85
C ILE A 510 8.62 22.46 -13.78
N ALA A 511 7.83 21.41 -13.53
CA ALA A 511 7.77 20.28 -14.44
C ALA A 511 6.88 20.62 -15.65
N ALA A 512 7.50 21.00 -16.76
CA ALA A 512 6.84 21.34 -18.02
C ALA A 512 6.49 20.10 -18.89
N GLY A 513 6.59 18.88 -18.36
CA GLY A 513 6.18 17.68 -19.07
C GLY A 513 4.66 17.52 -19.12
N GLN A 514 4.12 17.06 -20.26
CA GLN A 514 2.71 16.69 -20.38
C GLN A 514 2.59 15.17 -20.14
N GLY A 515 2.11 14.74 -18.97
CA GLY A 515 2.01 13.30 -18.65
C GLY A 515 2.14 12.96 -17.18
N THR A 516 1.15 12.26 -16.63
CA THR A 516 1.05 11.90 -15.20
C THR A 516 2.25 11.10 -14.69
N THR A 517 2.69 10.06 -15.41
CA THR A 517 3.79 9.20 -14.92
C THR A 517 5.12 9.94 -14.77
N GLY A 518 5.43 10.82 -15.74
CA GLY A 518 6.71 11.54 -15.76
C GLY A 518 6.72 12.66 -14.72
N THR A 519 5.62 13.41 -14.62
CA THR A 519 5.47 14.47 -13.61
C THR A 519 5.42 13.90 -12.20
N ARG A 520 4.78 12.74 -12.00
CA ARG A 520 4.77 12.02 -10.71
C ARG A 520 6.16 11.58 -10.29
N SER A 521 6.93 10.97 -11.21
CA SER A 521 8.29 10.54 -10.90
C SER A 521 9.16 11.73 -10.48
N MET A 522 9.01 12.90 -11.13
CA MET A 522 9.70 14.11 -10.72
C MET A 522 9.23 14.64 -9.36
N HIS A 523 7.93 14.59 -9.08
CA HIS A 523 7.39 14.97 -7.78
C HIS A 523 7.98 14.09 -6.67
N ASP A 524 7.92 12.76 -6.84
CA ASP A 524 8.46 11.79 -5.88
C ASP A 524 9.97 12.02 -5.67
N ALA A 525 10.72 12.33 -6.74
CA ALA A 525 12.14 12.68 -6.65
C ALA A 525 12.39 14.00 -5.89
N MET A 526 11.54 15.02 -6.05
CA MET A 526 11.63 16.26 -5.28
C MET A 526 11.34 16.02 -3.79
N CYS A 527 10.37 15.16 -3.49
CA CYS A 527 10.06 14.76 -2.12
C CYS A 527 11.26 14.06 -1.45
N GLU A 528 11.94 13.17 -2.18
CA GLU A 528 13.15 12.47 -1.70
C GLU A 528 14.30 13.46 -1.41
N LEU A 529 14.39 14.56 -2.18
CA LEU A 529 15.34 15.65 -1.93
C LEU A 529 14.93 16.58 -0.77
N GLY A 530 13.74 16.40 -0.20
CA GLY A 530 13.18 17.30 0.82
C GLY A 530 12.74 18.65 0.27
N VAL A 531 12.53 18.77 -1.05
CA VAL A 531 12.00 19.97 -1.70
C VAL A 531 10.48 19.95 -1.58
N PRO A 532 9.84 20.96 -0.95
CA PRO A 532 8.40 21.01 -0.87
C PRO A 532 7.78 21.05 -2.26
N SER A 533 6.93 20.08 -2.57
CA SER A 533 6.48 19.83 -3.94
C SER A 533 5.00 19.49 -3.97
N VAL A 534 4.33 19.90 -5.04
CA VAL A 534 2.91 19.59 -5.29
C VAL A 534 2.71 18.94 -6.66
N HIS A 535 1.77 18.00 -6.73
CA HIS A 535 1.43 17.23 -7.92
C HIS A 535 -0.06 16.88 -7.90
N TYR A 536 -0.88 17.40 -8.81
CA TYR A 536 -2.33 17.13 -8.98
C TYR A 536 -3.17 16.91 -7.70
N ILE A 537 -3.03 15.79 -6.99
CA ILE A 537 -3.74 15.46 -5.72
C ILE A 537 -2.78 15.18 -4.56
N LYS A 538 -1.51 15.54 -4.69
CA LYS A 538 -0.45 15.23 -3.75
C LYS A 538 0.33 16.48 -3.41
N ALA A 539 0.75 16.55 -2.17
CA ALA A 539 1.78 17.45 -1.71
C ALA A 539 2.76 16.66 -0.85
N CYS A 540 4.02 17.06 -0.86
CA CYS A 540 5.00 16.54 0.07
C CYS A 540 5.82 17.70 0.62
N TYR A 541 6.11 17.60 1.90
CA TYR A 541 7.03 18.45 2.59
C TYR A 541 7.56 17.72 3.81
N ARG A 542 8.80 18.01 4.20
CA ARG A 542 9.40 17.41 5.38
C ARG A 542 8.85 18.12 6.62
N ARG A 543 8.11 17.37 7.44
CA ARG A 543 7.75 17.78 8.80
C ARG A 543 8.87 17.31 9.72
N ASP A 544 9.70 18.23 10.21
CA ASP A 544 10.61 17.89 11.30
C ASP A 544 9.74 17.69 12.56
N PRO A 545 9.83 16.56 13.28
CA PRO A 545 9.02 16.36 14.49
C PRO A 545 9.22 17.45 15.54
N SER A 546 10.37 18.14 15.56
CA SER A 546 10.64 19.21 16.51
C SER A 546 10.20 20.60 16.06
N ASP A 547 9.93 20.80 14.77
CA ASP A 547 9.63 22.14 14.23
C ASP A 547 8.13 22.30 14.01
N GLU A 548 7.59 23.42 14.51
CA GLU A 548 6.27 23.89 14.10
C GLU A 548 6.23 23.92 12.56
N VAL A 549 5.14 23.38 12.00
CA VAL A 549 4.96 23.38 10.55
C VAL A 549 5.04 24.84 10.09
N ASP A 550 5.97 25.11 9.19
CA ASP A 550 6.16 26.43 8.62
C ASP A 550 4.83 26.91 8.01
N ALA A 551 4.19 27.90 8.64
CA ALA A 551 2.87 28.37 8.25
C ALA A 551 2.81 28.80 6.78
N SER A 552 3.95 29.24 6.21
CA SER A 552 4.04 29.58 4.79
C SER A 552 3.86 28.35 3.88
N LEU A 553 4.27 27.17 4.35
CA LEU A 553 4.17 25.93 3.62
C LEU A 553 2.77 25.32 3.69
N GLU A 554 2.09 25.46 4.83
CA GLU A 554 0.66 25.14 4.92
C GLU A 554 -0.14 26.01 3.94
N GLU A 555 0.14 27.32 3.91
CA GLU A 555 -0.48 28.21 2.93
C GLU A 555 -0.17 27.79 1.48
N ALA A 556 1.06 27.34 1.20
CA ALA A 556 1.44 26.88 -0.12
C ALA A 556 0.68 25.63 -0.58
N VAL A 557 0.49 24.68 0.33
CA VAL A 557 -0.26 23.45 0.07
C VAL A 557 -1.76 23.76 -0.06
N GLU A 558 -2.30 24.65 0.78
CA GLU A 558 -3.68 25.13 0.67
C GLU A 558 -3.92 25.79 -0.69
N ALA A 559 -3.04 26.72 -1.10
CA ALA A 559 -3.12 27.37 -2.40
C ALA A 559 -3.09 26.38 -3.58
N HIS A 560 -2.33 25.28 -3.46
CA HIS A 560 -2.33 24.21 -4.45
C HIS A 560 -3.70 23.57 -4.58
N PHE A 561 -4.31 23.16 -3.46
CA PHE A 561 -5.61 22.50 -3.50
C PHE A 561 -6.74 23.44 -3.96
N GLU A 562 -6.70 24.72 -3.60
CA GLU A 562 -7.61 25.72 -4.16
C GLU A 562 -7.46 25.85 -5.69
N ALA A 563 -6.23 25.79 -6.21
CA ALA A 563 -5.98 25.78 -7.65
C ALA A 563 -6.51 24.50 -8.32
N MET A 564 -6.46 23.35 -7.63
CA MET A 564 -7.04 22.11 -8.15
C MET A 564 -8.57 22.15 -8.19
N ASP A 565 -9.20 22.74 -7.19
CA ASP A 565 -10.65 22.95 -7.15
C ASP A 565 -11.08 23.87 -8.30
N ALA A 566 -10.41 25.02 -8.46
CA ALA A 566 -10.66 25.92 -9.58
C ALA A 566 -10.40 25.25 -10.95
N TRP A 567 -9.39 24.39 -11.05
CA TRP A 567 -9.14 23.59 -12.26
C TRP A 567 -10.28 22.61 -12.54
N ARG A 568 -10.82 21.93 -11.53
CA ARG A 568 -11.97 21.04 -11.69
C ARG A 568 -13.22 21.78 -12.17
N ASP A 569 -13.43 23.01 -11.72
CA ASP A 569 -14.56 23.85 -12.17
C ASP A 569 -14.39 24.28 -13.62
N VAL A 570 -13.21 24.78 -13.99
CA VAL A 570 -12.87 25.14 -15.37
C VAL A 570 -13.01 23.92 -16.31
N MET A 571 -12.53 22.75 -15.90
CA MET A 571 -12.64 21.52 -16.69
C MET A 571 -14.07 21.02 -16.80
N GLY A 572 -14.88 21.13 -15.75
CA GLY A 572 -16.31 20.80 -15.79
C GLY A 572 -17.06 21.69 -16.79
N CYS A 573 -16.77 22.99 -16.76
CA CYS A 573 -17.30 23.96 -17.72
C CYS A 573 -16.82 23.68 -19.15
N ALA A 574 -15.54 23.39 -19.37
CA ALA A 574 -15.01 23.13 -20.71
C ALA A 574 -15.54 21.82 -21.34
N LYS A 575 -15.91 20.83 -20.52
CA LYS A 575 -16.46 19.56 -21.01
C LYS A 575 -17.97 19.58 -21.19
N ASN A 576 -18.69 20.49 -20.53
CA ASN A 576 -20.15 20.45 -20.36
C ASN A 576 -20.62 19.19 -19.59
N THR A 577 -19.84 18.68 -18.63
CA THR A 577 -20.18 17.46 -17.87
C THR A 577 -20.91 17.69 -16.55
N LYS A 578 -20.98 18.93 -16.06
CA LYS A 578 -21.53 19.28 -14.73
C LYS A 578 -22.81 20.13 -14.75
N MET A 579 -23.26 20.57 -15.91
CA MET A 579 -24.44 21.44 -16.02
C MET A 579 -25.37 20.86 -17.07
N ASP A 580 -26.67 20.81 -16.76
CA ASP A 580 -27.73 20.44 -17.69
C ASP A 580 -27.85 21.44 -18.87
N GLU A 581 -27.09 22.53 -18.81
CA GLU A 581 -26.94 23.57 -19.83
C GLU A 581 -25.46 23.77 -20.18
N ASP A 582 -25.17 24.03 -21.46
CA ASP A 582 -23.81 24.32 -21.93
C ASP A 582 -23.20 25.49 -21.14
N CYS A 583 -21.97 25.33 -20.64
CA CYS A 583 -21.30 26.39 -19.91
C CYS A 583 -21.05 27.58 -20.85
N ALA A 584 -21.66 28.73 -20.55
CA ALA A 584 -21.51 29.95 -21.34
C ALA A 584 -20.04 30.38 -21.41
N PHE A 585 -19.63 30.93 -22.55
CA PHE A 585 -18.24 31.33 -22.77
C PHE A 585 -17.73 32.33 -21.72
N GLU A 586 -18.56 33.31 -21.34
CA GLU A 586 -18.23 34.32 -20.33
C GLU A 586 -18.00 33.72 -18.94
N GLU A 587 -18.78 32.70 -18.57
CA GLU A 587 -18.64 32.02 -17.29
C GLU A 587 -17.35 31.19 -17.24
N GLY A 588 -17.03 30.49 -18.33
CA GLY A 588 -15.76 29.79 -18.44
C GLY A 588 -14.55 30.73 -18.39
N VAL A 589 -14.63 31.91 -19.01
CA VAL A 589 -13.61 32.97 -18.89
C VAL A 589 -13.48 33.45 -17.45
N ARG A 590 -14.59 33.61 -16.71
CA ARG A 590 -14.58 33.99 -15.30
C ARG A 590 -13.89 32.94 -14.43
N LEU A 591 -14.26 31.66 -14.59
CA LEU A 591 -13.66 30.53 -13.86
C LEU A 591 -12.17 30.41 -14.16
N GLU A 592 -11.78 30.61 -15.42
CA GLU A 592 -10.37 30.59 -15.83
C GLU A 592 -9.58 31.72 -15.16
N GLY A 593 -10.15 32.92 -15.06
CA GLY A 593 -9.54 34.03 -14.32
C GLY A 593 -9.33 33.73 -12.83
N VAL A 594 -10.28 33.04 -12.19
CA VAL A 594 -10.13 32.56 -10.79
C VAL A 594 -8.96 31.59 -10.70
N LEU A 595 -8.89 30.61 -11.60
CA LEU A 595 -7.79 29.65 -11.64
C LEU A 595 -6.43 30.31 -11.83
N ARG A 596 -6.31 31.30 -12.73
CA ARG A 596 -5.05 32.06 -12.89
C ARG A 596 -4.60 32.65 -11.57
N GLY A 597 -5.49 33.35 -10.85
CA GLY A 597 -5.19 33.94 -9.55
C GLY A 597 -4.71 32.90 -8.52
N ARG A 598 -5.29 31.70 -8.52
CA ARG A 598 -4.85 30.60 -7.63
C ARG A 598 -3.48 30.03 -8.04
N ILE A 599 -3.20 29.87 -9.32
CA ILE A 599 -1.87 29.46 -9.81
C ILE A 599 -0.81 30.50 -9.43
N GLU A 600 -1.11 31.79 -9.57
CA GLU A 600 -0.21 32.87 -9.12
C GLU A 600 0.08 32.78 -7.63
N ARG A 601 -0.94 32.50 -6.80
CA ARG A 601 -0.78 32.29 -5.36
C ARG A 601 0.16 31.12 -5.07
N VAL A 602 0.01 29.99 -5.75
CA VAL A 602 0.92 28.83 -5.62
C VAL A 602 2.36 29.18 -5.97
N VAL A 603 2.59 29.92 -7.05
CA VAL A 603 3.96 30.31 -7.46
C VAL A 603 4.62 31.24 -6.43
N ARG A 604 3.80 32.05 -5.74
CA ARG A 604 4.24 33.02 -4.73
C ARG A 604 4.34 32.47 -3.30
N SER A 605 3.70 31.34 -3.00
CA SER A 605 3.57 30.81 -1.64
C SER A 605 4.85 30.20 -1.06
N GLY A 606 5.92 30.10 -1.84
CA GLY A 606 7.19 29.50 -1.39
C GLY A 606 7.28 27.99 -1.62
N ILE A 607 6.33 27.38 -2.35
CA ILE A 607 6.49 25.99 -2.80
C ILE A 607 7.77 25.85 -3.62
N GLY A 608 8.50 24.75 -3.40
CA GLY A 608 9.77 24.48 -4.07
C GLY A 608 9.58 23.92 -5.47
N ALA A 609 8.55 23.12 -5.70
CA ALA A 609 8.30 22.51 -7.01
C ALA A 609 6.80 22.33 -7.33
N VAL A 610 6.44 22.51 -8.60
CA VAL A 610 5.08 22.29 -9.12
C VAL A 610 5.10 21.28 -10.28
N HIS A 611 4.21 20.29 -10.21
CA HIS A 611 4.14 19.17 -11.15
C HIS A 611 2.72 18.87 -11.60
N ASP A 612 2.61 18.37 -12.84
CA ASP A 612 1.34 17.95 -13.47
C ASP A 612 0.31 19.08 -13.62
N THR A 613 -0.82 18.74 -14.23
CA THR A 613 -1.94 19.64 -14.50
C THR A 613 -2.44 20.30 -13.21
N PRO A 614 -2.72 21.62 -13.22
CA PRO A 614 -2.82 22.52 -14.37
C PRO A 614 -1.50 23.14 -14.80
N TYR A 615 -0.41 22.97 -14.06
CA TYR A 615 0.79 23.81 -14.20
C TYR A 615 1.40 23.82 -15.61
N PRO A 616 1.69 22.68 -16.29
CA PRO A 616 2.18 22.69 -17.66
C PRO A 616 1.29 23.45 -18.65
N LYS A 617 -0.03 23.53 -18.38
CA LYS A 617 -1.00 24.23 -19.24
C LYS A 617 -1.02 25.75 -19.03
N TYR A 618 -0.33 26.23 -17.99
CA TYR A 618 -0.15 27.64 -17.63
C TYR A 618 1.33 28.02 -17.57
N LEU A 619 2.19 27.30 -18.29
CA LEU A 619 3.64 27.51 -18.25
C LEU A 619 4.07 28.97 -18.51
N PRO A 620 3.55 29.69 -19.52
CA PRO A 620 3.91 31.09 -19.72
C PRO A 620 3.51 32.00 -18.56
N LEU A 621 2.33 31.75 -17.95
CA LEU A 621 1.87 32.50 -16.78
C LEU A 621 2.84 32.30 -15.61
N MET A 622 3.17 31.05 -15.28
CA MET A 622 4.10 30.76 -14.18
C MET A 622 5.47 31.40 -14.40
N LEU A 623 6.01 31.32 -15.61
CA LEU A 623 7.28 31.97 -15.94
C LEU A 623 7.19 33.49 -15.78
N ASN A 624 6.13 34.11 -16.29
CA ASN A 624 5.90 35.54 -16.11
C ASN A 624 5.83 35.91 -14.62
N VAL A 625 5.07 35.15 -13.82
CA VAL A 625 4.93 35.39 -12.37
C VAL A 625 6.27 35.26 -11.66
N THR A 626 7.08 34.25 -11.97
CA THR A 626 8.42 34.09 -11.36
C THR A 626 9.36 35.24 -11.73
N THR A 627 9.31 35.75 -12.97
CA THR A 627 10.16 36.87 -13.41
C THR A 627 9.70 38.23 -12.90
N THR A 628 8.39 38.42 -12.67
CA THR A 628 7.80 39.69 -12.22
C THR A 628 7.78 39.81 -10.70
N ALA A 629 7.49 38.72 -9.98
CA ALA A 629 7.61 38.68 -8.51
C ALA A 629 9.03 39.09 -8.06
N SER A 630 10.05 38.81 -8.87
CA SER A 630 11.41 39.29 -8.66
C SER A 630 11.58 40.80 -8.53
N LYS A 631 10.63 41.60 -9.02
CA LYS A 631 10.75 43.07 -9.06
C LYS A 631 9.93 43.75 -7.99
N ASP A 632 8.73 43.26 -7.70
CA ASP A 632 7.73 44.02 -6.94
C ASP A 632 7.48 43.50 -5.52
N THR A 633 7.84 42.25 -5.23
CA THR A 633 7.64 41.63 -3.92
C THR A 633 8.77 40.64 -3.66
N PRO A 634 9.81 41.04 -2.91
CA PRO A 634 10.80 40.08 -2.44
C PRO A 634 10.06 38.94 -1.75
N ARG A 635 10.37 37.69 -2.09
CA ARG A 635 9.87 36.55 -1.31
C ARG A 635 10.20 36.82 0.15
N ILE A 636 9.25 36.53 1.04
CA ILE A 636 9.34 36.84 2.47
C ILE A 636 10.70 36.36 3.01
N GLY A 637 11.63 37.29 3.25
CA GLY A 637 12.94 37.01 3.85
C GLY A 637 14.22 37.28 3.02
N ASP A 638 14.16 37.68 1.74
CA ASP A 638 15.38 37.87 0.91
C ASP A 638 15.64 39.33 0.49
N GLU A 639 16.85 39.84 0.79
CA GLU A 639 17.43 41.08 0.23
C GLU A 639 18.05 40.87 -1.18
N GLY A 640 17.72 39.77 -1.87
CA GLY A 640 18.29 39.41 -3.17
C GLY A 640 17.22 39.13 -4.23
N SER A 641 17.58 39.30 -5.51
CA SER A 641 16.72 38.88 -6.62
C SER A 641 16.41 37.38 -6.49
N PRO A 642 15.14 36.95 -6.53
CA PRO A 642 14.81 35.54 -6.38
C PRO A 642 15.49 34.71 -7.47
N PRO A 643 15.89 33.47 -7.13
CA PRO A 643 16.52 32.57 -8.07
C PRO A 643 15.59 32.31 -9.29
N PRO A 644 16.16 32.20 -10.50
CA PRO A 644 15.39 31.91 -11.70
C PRO A 644 14.68 30.56 -11.58
N ALA A 645 13.47 30.46 -12.16
CA ALA A 645 12.75 29.20 -12.22
C ALA A 645 13.57 28.13 -12.97
N VAL A 646 13.56 26.90 -12.45
CA VAL A 646 14.22 25.76 -13.07
C VAL A 646 13.18 24.94 -13.81
N LEU A 647 13.27 24.93 -15.14
CA LEU A 647 12.38 24.15 -15.99
C LEU A 647 12.88 22.71 -16.10
N ILE A 648 12.02 21.75 -15.76
CA ILE A 648 12.25 20.32 -15.91
C ILE A 648 11.27 19.75 -16.92
N THR A 649 11.73 18.96 -17.89
CA THR A 649 10.84 18.34 -18.89
C THR A 649 10.89 16.82 -18.81
N SER A 650 9.74 16.17 -18.97
CA SER A 650 9.64 14.74 -19.31
C SER A 650 9.28 14.64 -20.77
N GLU A 651 10.29 14.47 -21.62
CA GLU A 651 10.06 14.28 -23.05
C GLU A 651 9.33 12.96 -23.28
N ARG A 652 8.37 12.97 -24.21
CA ARG A 652 7.68 11.77 -24.67
C ARG A 652 7.61 11.75 -26.18
N ASP A 653 7.65 10.56 -26.78
CA ASP A 653 7.35 10.47 -28.21
C ASP A 653 5.92 10.98 -28.43
N PRO A 654 5.72 12.02 -29.28
CA PRO A 654 4.41 12.64 -29.44
C PRO A 654 3.32 11.68 -29.91
N LYS A 655 3.67 10.69 -30.75
CA LYS A 655 2.72 9.72 -31.29
C LYS A 655 2.32 8.70 -30.24
N GLU A 656 3.29 8.15 -29.53
CA GLU A 656 2.98 7.22 -28.43
C GLU A 656 2.19 7.92 -27.32
N TRP A 657 2.56 9.15 -26.98
CA TRP A 657 1.85 9.93 -25.99
C TRP A 657 0.39 10.17 -26.39
N SER A 658 0.13 10.55 -27.65
CA SER A 658 -1.23 10.83 -28.09
C SER A 658 -2.10 9.57 -28.11
N VAL A 659 -1.55 8.43 -28.53
CA VAL A 659 -2.24 7.14 -28.48
C VAL A 659 -2.51 6.71 -27.04
N LYS A 660 -1.54 6.81 -26.12
CA LYS A 660 -1.77 6.44 -24.71
C LYS A 660 -2.80 7.34 -24.01
N ARG A 661 -2.83 8.63 -24.36
CA ARG A 661 -3.86 9.55 -23.85
C ARG A 661 -5.23 9.23 -24.42
N SER A 662 -5.31 8.78 -25.67
CA SER A 662 -6.59 8.36 -26.28
C SER A 662 -7.28 7.20 -25.59
N THR A 663 -6.49 6.25 -25.10
CA THR A 663 -7.03 5.03 -24.51
C THR A 663 -7.23 5.13 -22.99
N GLY A 664 -6.48 5.99 -22.31
CA GLY A 664 -6.43 6.01 -20.84
C GLY A 664 -6.83 7.31 -20.16
N HIS A 665 -6.97 8.41 -20.90
CA HIS A 665 -7.23 9.74 -20.34
C HIS A 665 -8.19 10.53 -21.26
N SER A 666 -9.39 9.99 -21.51
CA SER A 666 -10.39 10.63 -22.40
C SER A 666 -10.82 12.03 -21.90
N HIS A 667 -10.53 12.29 -20.64
CA HIS A 667 -10.80 13.52 -19.93
C HIS A 667 -9.86 14.69 -20.26
N ASP A 668 -8.80 14.48 -21.04
CA ASP A 668 -7.93 15.56 -21.47
C ASP A 668 -8.57 16.43 -22.55
N ILE A 669 -8.41 17.75 -22.40
CA ILE A 669 -8.83 18.72 -23.41
C ILE A 669 -7.64 19.48 -23.99
N ILE A 670 -7.74 19.79 -25.28
CA ILE A 670 -6.76 20.58 -26.04
C ILE A 670 -7.45 21.77 -26.72
N CYS A 671 -6.74 22.90 -26.83
CA CYS A 671 -7.27 24.05 -27.56
C CYS A 671 -7.52 23.72 -29.03
N LYS A 672 -8.66 24.13 -29.61
CA LYS A 672 -8.90 24.04 -31.05
C LYS A 672 -7.95 24.95 -31.84
N ASN A 673 -7.50 26.05 -31.24
CA ASN A 673 -6.49 26.89 -31.85
C ASN A 673 -5.11 26.22 -31.72
N PRO A 674 -4.49 25.81 -32.83
CA PRO A 674 -3.25 25.05 -32.80
C PRO A 674 -2.05 25.85 -32.27
N ALA A 675 -2.09 27.19 -32.31
CA ALA A 675 -1.06 28.04 -31.74
C ALA A 675 -1.03 27.99 -30.20
N ALA A 676 -2.19 27.72 -29.59
CA ALA A 676 -2.39 27.59 -28.15
C ALA A 676 -2.59 26.13 -27.70
N ALA A 677 -2.13 25.18 -28.52
CA ALA A 677 -2.08 23.78 -28.13
C ALA A 677 -1.34 23.61 -26.78
N PHE A 678 -1.99 22.97 -25.81
CA PHE A 678 -1.54 22.82 -24.41
C PHE A 678 -1.30 24.12 -23.62
N ASP A 679 -1.74 25.27 -24.13
CA ASP A 679 -1.65 26.55 -23.43
C ASP A 679 -3.07 27.05 -23.17
N PHE A 680 -3.59 26.68 -22.01
CA PHE A 680 -5.00 26.90 -21.67
C PHE A 680 -5.30 28.40 -21.59
N ALA A 681 -4.40 29.14 -20.95
CA ALA A 681 -4.46 30.57 -20.82
C ALA A 681 -4.53 31.27 -22.19
N LEU A 682 -3.56 31.00 -23.06
CA LEU A 682 -3.53 31.59 -24.39
C LEU A 682 -4.74 31.19 -25.24
N CYS A 683 -5.25 29.96 -25.06
CA CYS A 683 -6.45 29.50 -25.78
C CYS A 683 -7.66 30.38 -25.48
N VAL A 684 -7.90 30.67 -24.20
CA VAL A 684 -9.00 31.51 -23.74
C VAL A 684 -8.80 32.96 -24.19
N ASP A 685 -7.58 33.49 -24.11
CA ASP A 685 -7.28 34.85 -24.55
C ASP A 685 -7.52 35.04 -26.05
N LEU A 686 -7.04 34.12 -26.89
CA LEU A 686 -7.29 34.13 -28.33
C LEU A 686 -8.78 33.97 -28.67
N ALA A 687 -9.55 33.24 -27.85
CA ALA A 687 -10.98 33.08 -28.05
C ALA A 687 -11.76 34.37 -27.73
N LYS A 688 -11.35 35.13 -26.72
CA LYS A 688 -11.95 36.44 -26.37
C LYS A 688 -11.81 37.45 -27.49
N GLU A 689 -10.74 37.36 -28.29
CA GLU A 689 -10.49 38.26 -29.41
C GLU A 689 -11.30 37.91 -30.68
N LYS A 690 -11.89 36.71 -30.76
CA LYS A 690 -12.70 36.29 -31.93
C LYS A 690 -14.00 37.08 -32.03
N ARG A 691 -14.43 37.34 -33.27
CA ARG A 691 -15.67 38.04 -33.62
C ARG A 691 -16.42 37.19 -34.66
N PRO A 692 -17.62 36.64 -34.35
CA PRO A 692 -18.26 36.63 -33.03
C PRO A 692 -17.46 35.79 -32.02
N GLN A 693 -17.65 36.09 -30.73
CA GLN A 693 -17.11 35.24 -29.66
C GLN A 693 -17.83 33.88 -29.66
N PRO A 694 -17.17 32.81 -29.17
CA PRO A 694 -17.83 31.52 -28.98
C PRO A 694 -19.03 31.64 -28.05
N THR A 695 -20.05 30.81 -28.29
CA THR A 695 -21.25 30.78 -27.44
C THR A 695 -21.04 29.91 -26.20
N SER A 696 -20.38 28.76 -26.34
CA SER A 696 -20.01 27.89 -25.21
C SER A 696 -18.51 27.91 -24.97
N PHE A 697 -18.11 27.79 -23.70
CA PHE A 697 -16.72 27.60 -23.33
C PHE A 697 -16.13 26.28 -23.86
N GLY A 698 -16.95 25.24 -24.01
CA GLY A 698 -16.50 23.99 -24.63
C GLY A 698 -16.17 24.12 -26.12
N ASP A 699 -16.67 25.14 -26.81
CA ASP A 699 -16.48 25.31 -28.26
C ASP A 699 -15.03 25.58 -28.65
N ILE A 700 -14.21 26.06 -27.70
CA ILE A 700 -12.80 26.39 -27.92
C ILE A 700 -11.85 25.22 -27.63
N PHE A 701 -12.38 24.09 -27.17
CA PHE A 701 -11.60 22.89 -26.87
C PHE A 701 -12.05 21.68 -27.70
N TRP A 702 -11.11 20.79 -28.00
CA TRP A 702 -11.43 19.41 -28.35
C TRP A 702 -11.29 18.52 -27.11
N SER A 703 -12.13 17.49 -27.01
CA SER A 703 -12.11 16.45 -25.96
C SER A 703 -12.41 15.10 -26.60
N TYR A 704 -11.85 14.01 -26.07
CA TYR A 704 -12.19 12.65 -26.54
C TYR A 704 -13.63 12.30 -26.31
N ASP A 705 -14.19 12.77 -25.19
CA ASP A 705 -15.58 12.53 -24.81
C ASP A 705 -16.58 13.13 -25.84
N ARG A 706 -16.10 13.92 -26.81
CA ARG A 706 -16.88 14.53 -27.91
C ARG A 706 -16.63 13.91 -29.28
N CYS A 707 -15.79 12.88 -29.39
CA CYS A 707 -15.61 12.14 -30.64
C CYS A 707 -16.72 11.09 -30.76
N GLU A 708 -17.60 11.22 -31.74
CA GLU A 708 -18.72 10.29 -31.98
C GLU A 708 -18.28 9.10 -32.84
N THR A 709 -17.23 9.28 -33.64
CA THR A 709 -16.73 8.27 -34.59
C THR A 709 -15.26 7.94 -34.36
N ASP A 710 -14.85 6.74 -34.79
CA ASP A 710 -13.44 6.34 -34.78
C ASP A 710 -12.59 7.25 -35.70
N GLU A 711 -13.14 7.74 -36.81
CA GLU A 711 -12.45 8.70 -37.70
C GLU A 711 -12.16 10.03 -36.98
N GLU A 712 -13.12 10.55 -36.21
CA GLU A 712 -12.91 11.74 -35.37
C GLU A 712 -11.88 11.49 -34.28
N ARG A 713 -11.89 10.30 -33.69
CA ARG A 713 -10.90 9.89 -32.68
C ARG A 713 -9.50 9.84 -33.27
N ASP A 714 -9.33 9.24 -34.44
CA ASP A 714 -8.04 9.18 -35.15
C ASP A 714 -7.54 10.57 -35.54
N LYS A 715 -8.43 11.42 -36.04
CA LYS A 715 -8.14 12.83 -36.35
C LYS A 715 -7.72 13.60 -35.09
N PHE A 716 -8.37 13.35 -33.96
CA PHE A 716 -8.00 13.96 -32.69
C PHE A 716 -6.64 13.46 -32.19
N VAL A 717 -6.34 12.16 -32.29
CA VAL A 717 -5.01 11.59 -31.96
C VAL A 717 -3.91 12.25 -32.80
N ALA A 718 -4.11 12.40 -34.11
CA ALA A 718 -3.17 13.07 -34.99
C ALA A 718 -3.00 14.56 -34.63
N THR A 719 -4.09 15.23 -34.26
CA THR A 719 -4.07 16.63 -33.80
C THR A 719 -3.28 16.78 -32.50
N MET A 720 -3.46 15.86 -31.54
CA MET A 720 -2.70 15.83 -30.30
C MET A 720 -1.22 15.56 -30.51
N GLU A 721 -0.87 14.68 -31.46
CA GLU A 721 0.52 14.42 -31.81
C GLU A 721 1.21 15.72 -32.28
N ASP A 722 0.61 16.43 -33.23
CA ASP A 722 1.17 17.69 -33.76
C ASP A 722 1.17 18.81 -32.71
N ALA A 723 0.12 18.88 -31.88
CA ALA A 723 0.06 19.75 -30.72
C ALA A 723 1.23 19.51 -29.75
N MET A 724 1.54 18.24 -29.45
CA MET A 724 2.65 17.87 -28.56
C MET A 724 4.00 18.22 -29.18
N ARG A 725 4.20 17.97 -30.47
CA ARG A 725 5.41 18.37 -31.21
C ARG A 725 5.66 19.88 -31.11
N ARG A 726 4.60 20.69 -31.25
CA ARG A 726 4.68 22.15 -31.10
C ARG A 726 4.96 22.58 -29.68
N TYR A 727 4.30 21.96 -28.70
CA TYR A 727 4.54 22.22 -27.29
C TYR A 727 5.99 21.95 -26.92
N GLN A 728 6.53 20.78 -27.29
CA GLN A 728 7.93 20.42 -27.05
C GLN A 728 8.89 21.44 -27.68
N ARG A 729 8.70 21.83 -28.95
CA ARG A 729 9.51 22.88 -29.58
C ARG A 729 9.45 24.22 -28.85
N ARG A 730 8.29 24.60 -28.30
CA ARG A 730 8.13 25.83 -27.53
C ARG A 730 8.88 25.76 -26.21
N VAL A 731 8.73 24.66 -25.48
CA VAL A 731 9.47 24.39 -24.25
C VAL A 731 10.97 24.36 -24.53
N ASP A 732 11.40 23.82 -25.68
CA ASP A 732 12.80 23.81 -26.10
C ASP A 732 13.35 25.24 -26.27
N GLY A 733 12.57 26.13 -26.85
CA GLY A 733 12.91 27.55 -27.01
C GLY A 733 13.03 28.31 -25.69
N LEU A 734 12.51 27.77 -24.59
CA LEU A 734 12.68 28.33 -23.23
C LEU A 734 13.99 27.88 -22.57
N ASN A 735 14.82 27.07 -23.25
CA ASN A 735 16.09 26.56 -22.75
C ASN A 735 15.99 25.89 -21.37
N PRO A 736 15.24 24.77 -21.25
CA PRO A 736 15.01 24.14 -19.96
C PRO A 736 16.33 23.67 -19.34
N THR A 737 16.52 23.99 -18.06
CA THR A 737 17.77 23.73 -17.33
C THR A 737 18.02 22.22 -17.16
N PHE A 738 16.96 21.42 -17.06
CA PHE A 738 17.06 19.96 -16.95
C PHE A 738 16.06 19.26 -17.88
N ARG A 739 16.54 18.25 -18.59
CA ARG A 739 15.72 17.42 -19.47
C ARG A 739 15.86 15.97 -19.07
N VAL A 740 14.73 15.30 -18.88
CA VAL A 740 14.67 13.86 -18.67
C VAL A 740 13.84 13.24 -19.76
N ASN A 741 14.44 12.29 -20.46
CA ASN A 741 13.74 11.52 -21.46
C ASN A 741 13.49 10.11 -20.90
N PHE A 742 12.37 9.97 -20.16
CA PHE A 742 11.97 8.72 -19.52
C PHE A 742 11.78 7.54 -20.50
N TRP A 743 11.74 7.79 -21.81
CA TRP A 743 11.62 6.74 -22.83
C TRP A 743 12.93 6.13 -23.24
N ARG A 744 14.00 6.94 -23.28
CA ARG A 744 15.32 6.45 -23.69
C ARG A 744 16.07 5.82 -22.54
N GLU A 745 15.72 6.21 -21.32
CA GLU A 745 16.46 5.85 -20.12
C GLU A 745 15.46 5.49 -19.02
N ALA A 746 15.43 4.20 -18.65
CA ALA A 746 14.74 3.77 -17.44
C ALA A 746 15.51 4.35 -16.24
N MET A 747 14.89 5.31 -15.55
CA MET A 747 15.43 5.91 -14.33
C MET A 747 14.52 5.55 -13.16
N ASN A 748 15.11 5.08 -12.08
CA ASN A 748 14.42 5.02 -10.80
C ASN A 748 14.38 6.42 -10.15
N THR A 749 13.53 6.59 -9.13
CA THR A 749 13.33 7.87 -8.44
C THR A 749 14.63 8.46 -7.89
N SER A 750 15.48 7.66 -7.26
CA SER A 750 16.75 8.14 -6.69
C SER A 750 17.75 8.61 -7.75
N THR A 751 17.82 7.95 -8.92
CA THR A 751 18.67 8.40 -10.04
C THR A 751 18.17 9.73 -10.60
N LEU A 752 16.85 9.86 -10.72
CA LEU A 752 16.21 11.09 -11.15
C LEU A 752 16.45 12.22 -10.13
N ALA A 753 16.29 11.95 -8.84
CA ALA A 753 16.56 12.87 -7.75
C ALA A 753 18.02 13.36 -7.77
N ALA A 754 18.98 12.45 -7.90
CA ALA A 754 20.40 12.82 -8.04
C ALA A 754 20.66 13.70 -9.28
N GLY A 755 20.01 13.39 -10.41
CA GLY A 755 20.10 14.20 -11.63
C GLY A 755 19.56 15.62 -11.45
N ILE A 756 18.37 15.75 -10.84
CA ILE A 756 17.74 17.03 -10.51
C ILE A 756 18.63 17.83 -9.54
N TRP A 757 19.13 17.18 -8.50
CA TRP A 757 20.00 17.79 -7.50
C TRP A 757 21.25 18.40 -8.11
N ASN A 758 21.92 17.69 -9.02
CA ASN A 758 23.12 18.19 -9.69
C ASN A 758 22.84 19.45 -10.51
N VAL A 759 21.66 19.55 -11.14
CA VAL A 759 21.25 20.76 -11.86
C VAL A 759 20.91 21.89 -10.88
N ALA A 760 20.21 21.59 -9.80
CA ALA A 760 19.90 22.55 -8.75
C ALA A 760 21.18 23.17 -8.16
N ALA A 761 22.16 22.34 -7.83
CA ALA A 761 23.45 22.76 -7.30
C ALA A 761 24.23 23.63 -8.30
N ALA A 762 24.20 23.29 -9.60
CA ALA A 762 24.82 24.11 -10.65
C ALA A 762 24.13 25.48 -10.80
N ALA A 763 22.80 25.52 -10.72
CA ALA A 763 22.04 26.77 -10.76
C ALA A 763 22.36 27.67 -9.55
N LEU A 764 22.41 27.09 -8.35
CA LEU A 764 22.72 27.81 -7.10
C LEU A 764 24.17 28.30 -7.02
N THR A 765 25.11 27.61 -7.66
CA THR A 765 26.51 28.05 -7.70
C THR A 765 26.74 29.16 -8.72
N SER A 766 26.09 29.09 -9.89
CA SER A 766 26.19 30.14 -10.92
C SER A 766 25.62 31.49 -10.49
N SER A 767 24.61 31.53 -9.62
CA SER A 767 24.04 32.80 -9.10
C SER A 767 24.93 33.49 -8.08
N ASN A 768 25.76 32.73 -7.35
CA ASN A 768 26.67 33.26 -6.32
C ASN A 768 28.02 33.73 -6.87
N LEU A 769 28.43 33.24 -8.04
CA LEU A 769 29.66 33.65 -8.70
C LEU A 769 29.39 34.84 -9.61
N GLY A 770 29.44 36.05 -9.05
CA GLY A 770 29.33 37.28 -9.81
C GLY A 770 30.33 37.36 -10.97
N GLY A 771 29.83 37.19 -12.20
CA GLY A 771 30.41 37.72 -13.44
C GLY A 771 31.82 37.28 -13.87
N GLY A 772 32.39 36.21 -13.31
CA GLY A 772 33.68 35.66 -13.73
C GLY A 772 33.50 34.38 -14.54
N ASP A 773 34.02 34.34 -15.77
CA ASP A 773 33.98 33.19 -16.68
C ASP A 773 34.65 31.95 -16.06
N SER A 774 33.85 31.02 -15.51
CA SER A 774 34.32 29.79 -14.88
C SER A 774 33.48 28.58 -15.26
N SER A 775 33.28 28.37 -16.57
CA SER A 775 32.55 27.22 -17.11
C SER A 775 33.27 25.86 -16.97
N GLY A 776 34.45 25.81 -16.32
CA GLY A 776 35.31 24.61 -16.30
C GLY A 776 35.43 23.82 -14.99
N LEU A 777 35.02 24.34 -13.82
CA LEU A 777 35.53 23.82 -12.53
C LEU A 777 34.55 22.99 -11.67
N VAL A 778 33.25 22.96 -11.98
CA VAL A 778 32.25 22.38 -11.04
C VAL A 778 32.01 20.88 -11.24
N ALA A 779 32.41 20.29 -12.38
CA ALA A 779 32.16 18.87 -12.67
C ALA A 779 33.20 17.90 -12.06
N GLU A 780 34.38 18.36 -11.67
CA GLU A 780 35.47 17.49 -11.21
C GLU A 780 35.39 17.13 -9.72
N GLN A 781 34.61 17.85 -8.93
CA GLN A 781 34.64 17.74 -7.47
C GLN A 781 33.69 16.69 -6.87
N PHE A 782 32.80 16.08 -7.67
CA PHE A 782 31.73 15.19 -7.18
C PHE A 782 31.78 13.73 -7.67
N GLY A 783 32.89 13.27 -8.26
CA GLY A 783 33.22 11.84 -8.30
C GLY A 783 32.29 10.91 -9.10
N TYR A 784 31.53 11.40 -10.09
CA TYR A 784 30.77 10.54 -11.01
C TYR A 784 31.39 10.49 -12.42
N PRO A 785 31.38 9.34 -13.13
CA PRO A 785 32.11 9.20 -14.38
C PRO A 785 31.48 10.01 -15.52
N LEU A 786 32.31 10.79 -16.22
CA LEU A 786 31.99 11.49 -17.47
C LEU A 786 31.32 10.58 -18.51
N ARG A 787 30.47 11.17 -19.37
CA ARG A 787 29.77 10.51 -20.52
C ARG A 787 30.65 9.60 -21.39
N SER A 788 31.97 9.78 -21.40
CA SER A 788 32.94 8.93 -22.11
C SER A 788 33.16 7.55 -21.46
N GLU A 789 33.05 7.43 -20.14
CA GLU A 789 33.22 6.19 -19.38
C GLU A 789 32.00 5.25 -19.51
N VAL A 790 30.78 5.82 -19.53
CA VAL A 790 29.54 5.07 -19.81
C VAL A 790 29.55 4.45 -21.22
N ARG A 791 30.20 5.12 -22.19
CA ARG A 791 30.41 4.58 -23.55
C ARG A 791 31.41 3.42 -23.58
N LYS A 792 32.44 3.42 -22.71
CA LYS A 792 33.40 2.31 -22.59
C LYS A 792 32.79 1.09 -21.89
N MET A 793 31.97 1.30 -20.86
CA MET A 793 31.25 0.20 -20.20
C MET A 793 30.24 -0.49 -21.13
N ARG A 794 29.62 0.24 -22.06
CA ARG A 794 28.72 -0.33 -23.09
C ARG A 794 29.41 -1.24 -24.11
N LYS A 795 30.64 -0.93 -24.53
CA LYS A 795 31.38 -1.79 -25.47
C LYS A 795 31.81 -3.13 -24.85
N LYS A 796 31.91 -3.21 -23.52
CA LYS A 796 32.28 -4.43 -22.79
C LYS A 796 31.10 -5.37 -22.49
N ARG A 797 29.87 -4.93 -22.76
CA ARG A 797 28.64 -5.71 -22.53
C ARG A 797 28.01 -6.26 -23.82
N HIS A 798 28.60 -5.91 -24.97
CA HIS A 798 28.26 -6.41 -26.31
C HIS A 798 29.40 -7.21 -26.97
N ALA A 799 30.42 -7.58 -26.18
CA ALA A 799 31.31 -8.70 -26.43
C ALA A 799 31.08 -9.68 -25.27
#